data_AF-A0A1I2A658-F1
#
_entry.id   AF-A0A1I2A658-F1
#
_cell.length_a   1.000
_cell.length_b   1.000
_cell.length_c   1.000
_cell.angle_alpha   90.00
_cell.angle_beta   90.00
_cell.angle_gamma   90.00
#
_symmetry.space_group_name_H-M   'P 1'
#
loop_
_entity.id
_entity.type
_entity.pdbx_description
1 polymer ?
#
loop_
_entity_poly.entity_id
_entity_poly.type
_entity_poly.pdbx_seq_one_letter_code
_entity_poly.pdbx_strand_id
1 'polypeptide(L)'
;MATTVINLSSLDGSNGFRLDGEAADDRASVSVSNAGDVNGDGFDDVIVGAVFADPDGIDGAGSSYVAFGKASGFDATIDLSSLDGSNGFRLDGVAAGDFSGGSVSSAGDVNGDGFDDVIVGAPYSNQSASYVVFGKASGFSTTIDLSSLDGSNGFRLDGETAYDRSGRSVSSAGDVNGDGFDDVIIGAVGADPNGDYSGSSYVVFGKAAGFDPTLDLSSLDGSNGFRLDGEAANDFSGFSVSSAGDVNGDGFADVIVGTHTPVDLDSNYNAGSSYVVFGKASGFSATLNLSSLDGNNGFRLDGASESQSSLYYSDTSVSNAGDINGDGFDDVIVGIYSADPNGIHSGSSYVVFGKATGFDPTLDLSSLDGRNGFRLDGEMAHDQSGRSVSGAGDVNGDGFDDLIVGAPHADPNGIHSGSSYVVFGKNSDFDATINLSNLGSDDGFRLDGEAEFDNSGRSVSSAGDVNNDGFDDLIVGAPEADLDGIDSGSSYVVFGRSSFTDDGVIRGTPGDDVLTGTSAAERFEAGDGNDRMIGRGGADVFLGEAGNDYIRISDLGFESVDGGIGNDTMALGGSGLNLNLTDMAGKISGIETIRLFGTGDNTLTLTAADVLNLSDTTNTLRVNGNEGDRIVGLSHGWGDGGVHGDFHTFFNDAAVLLVGVNVATDFA
;
A
#
# COMPACT_ATOMS: atom_id res chain seq x y z
N MET A 1 -21.30 2.87 -15.16
CA MET A 1 -21.29 1.43 -15.54
C MET A 1 -21.58 0.65 -14.27
N ALA A 2 -21.46 -0.68 -14.20
CA ALA A 2 -21.53 -1.35 -12.90
C ALA A 2 -20.14 -1.27 -12.26
N THR A 3 -20.07 -0.87 -10.99
CA THR A 3 -18.82 -0.85 -10.22
C THR A 3 -18.27 -2.26 -10.06
N THR A 4 -16.96 -2.44 -10.29
CA THR A 4 -16.26 -3.69 -9.96
C THR A 4 -16.25 -3.87 -8.45
N VAL A 5 -16.61 -5.06 -7.97
CA VAL A 5 -16.70 -5.36 -6.53
C VAL A 5 -15.86 -6.57 -6.20
N ILE A 6 -15.00 -6.43 -5.18
CA ILE A 6 -14.27 -7.52 -4.54
C ILE A 6 -14.84 -7.68 -3.13
N ASN A 7 -15.22 -8.90 -2.76
CA ASN A 7 -15.66 -9.18 -1.40
C ASN A 7 -14.44 -9.60 -0.60
N LEU A 8 -14.22 -9.00 0.57
CA LEU A 8 -13.03 -9.34 1.39
C LEU A 8 -13.03 -10.80 1.84
N SER A 9 -14.20 -11.45 1.87
CA SER A 9 -14.33 -12.90 2.12
C SER A 9 -13.85 -13.80 0.98
N SER A 10 -13.46 -13.24 -0.18
CA SER A 10 -12.86 -14.00 -1.28
C SER A 10 -11.34 -14.04 -1.22
N LEU A 11 -10.71 -13.45 -0.20
CA LEU A 11 -9.26 -13.51 -0.04
C LEU A 11 -8.82 -14.93 0.31
N ASP A 12 -7.80 -15.43 -0.38
CA ASP A 12 -7.40 -16.84 -0.31
C ASP A 12 -5.89 -17.10 -0.21
N GLY A 13 -5.09 -16.05 -0.07
CA GLY A 13 -3.63 -16.09 -0.04
C GLY A 13 -2.98 -15.84 -1.40
N SER A 14 -3.72 -15.97 -2.51
CA SER A 14 -3.23 -15.67 -3.86
C SER A 14 -3.58 -14.26 -4.34
N ASN A 15 -4.63 -13.67 -3.77
CA ASN A 15 -5.16 -12.34 -4.13
C ASN A 15 -5.21 -11.38 -2.93
N GLY A 16 -4.52 -11.76 -1.85
CA GLY A 16 -4.54 -11.11 -0.55
C GLY A 16 -4.86 -12.10 0.57
N PHE A 17 -4.80 -11.64 1.81
CA PHE A 17 -5.00 -12.44 3.01
C PHE A 17 -5.63 -11.63 4.13
N ARG A 18 -6.10 -12.32 5.16
CA ARG A 18 -6.67 -11.72 6.36
C ARG A 18 -5.74 -11.88 7.57
N LEU A 19 -5.69 -10.86 8.42
CA LEU A 19 -5.02 -10.85 9.72
C LEU A 19 -6.09 -10.79 10.82
N ASP A 20 -6.19 -11.83 11.65
CA ASP A 20 -7.22 -11.92 12.70
C ASP A 20 -6.66 -11.57 14.09
N GLY A 21 -7.43 -10.80 14.86
CA GLY A 21 -7.08 -10.32 16.20
C GLY A 21 -6.92 -11.45 17.23
N GLU A 22 -5.99 -11.27 18.17
CA GLU A 22 -5.59 -12.30 19.15
C GLU A 22 -6.71 -12.68 20.15
N ALA A 23 -7.53 -11.72 20.60
CA ALA A 23 -8.54 -11.97 21.62
C ALA A 23 -9.81 -11.13 21.43
N ALA A 24 -10.91 -11.59 22.04
CA ALA A 24 -12.18 -10.87 22.08
C ALA A 24 -12.04 -9.50 22.77
N ASP A 25 -12.78 -8.52 22.28
CA ASP A 25 -12.84 -7.13 22.73
C ASP A 25 -11.56 -6.30 22.51
N ASP A 26 -10.46 -6.88 22.00
CA ASP A 26 -9.20 -6.18 21.72
C ASP A 26 -9.35 -5.12 20.62
N ARG A 27 -10.31 -5.33 19.71
CA ARG A 27 -10.57 -4.51 18.52
C ARG A 27 -9.28 -4.24 17.74
N ALA A 28 -8.60 -5.31 17.33
CA ALA A 28 -7.50 -5.18 16.38
C ALA A 28 -7.99 -4.45 15.12
N SER A 29 -7.11 -3.73 14.43
CA SER A 29 -7.42 -3.02 13.18
C SER A 29 -8.26 -1.75 13.35
N VAL A 30 -8.27 -1.13 14.53
CA VAL A 30 -8.79 0.24 14.71
C VAL A 30 -7.96 1.29 13.96
N SER A 31 -6.70 0.97 13.70
CA SER A 31 -5.75 1.71 12.87
C SER A 31 -4.89 0.68 12.14
N VAL A 32 -4.69 0.87 10.84
CA VAL A 32 -3.82 0.05 9.98
C VAL A 32 -2.95 0.96 9.12
N SER A 33 -1.75 0.51 8.77
CA SER A 33 -0.85 1.25 7.86
C SER A 33 0.21 0.33 7.26
N ASN A 34 0.85 0.77 6.17
CA ASN A 34 2.16 0.26 5.79
C ASN A 34 3.15 0.53 6.93
N ALA A 35 4.00 -0.45 7.26
CA ALA A 35 5.12 -0.31 8.18
C ALA A 35 6.45 0.02 7.47
N GLY A 36 6.51 -0.16 6.15
CA GLY A 36 7.74 -0.17 5.35
C GLY A 36 8.46 -1.51 5.49
N ASP A 37 9.67 -1.60 4.95
CA ASP A 37 10.53 -2.78 5.08
C ASP A 37 11.29 -2.73 6.42
N VAL A 38 10.60 -3.04 7.52
CA VAL A 38 11.17 -2.92 8.87
C VAL A 38 12.25 -3.98 9.13
N ASN A 39 12.26 -5.04 8.32
CA ASN A 39 13.15 -6.17 8.47
C ASN A 39 14.26 -6.23 7.40
N GLY A 40 14.19 -5.40 6.37
CA GLY A 40 15.18 -5.22 5.31
C GLY A 40 15.29 -6.39 4.34
N ASP A 41 14.21 -7.15 4.13
CA ASP A 41 14.18 -8.27 3.20
C ASP A 41 13.63 -7.90 1.82
N GLY A 42 13.26 -6.64 1.61
CA GLY A 42 12.80 -6.06 0.36
C GLY A 42 11.30 -6.28 0.10
N PHE A 43 10.52 -6.62 1.12
CA PHE A 43 9.06 -6.65 1.09
C PHE A 43 8.53 -5.60 2.05
N ASP A 44 7.47 -4.90 1.67
CA ASP A 44 6.81 -4.03 2.64
C ASP A 44 6.11 -4.86 3.72
N ASP A 45 6.16 -4.37 4.96
CA ASP A 45 5.52 -4.98 6.11
C ASP A 45 4.27 -4.18 6.50
N VAL A 46 3.33 -4.78 7.24
CA VAL A 46 2.10 -4.08 7.67
C VAL A 46 2.00 -3.95 9.18
N ILE A 47 1.45 -2.83 9.66
CA ILE A 47 1.20 -2.59 11.09
C ILE A 47 -0.30 -2.46 11.39
N VAL A 48 -0.73 -3.17 12.45
CA VAL A 48 -2.12 -3.22 12.93
C VAL A 48 -2.19 -2.84 14.40
N GLY A 49 -3.04 -1.86 14.74
CA GLY A 49 -3.27 -1.43 16.12
C GLY A 49 -4.45 -2.14 16.80
N ALA A 50 -4.27 -2.60 18.03
CA ALA A 50 -5.30 -3.20 18.89
C ALA A 50 -5.40 -2.44 20.21
N VAL A 51 -6.19 -1.36 20.18
CA VAL A 51 -6.20 -0.34 21.23
C VAL A 51 -6.69 -0.84 22.59
N PHE A 52 -7.51 -1.88 22.63
CA PHE A 52 -8.09 -2.43 23.86
C PHE A 52 -7.43 -3.73 24.32
N ALA A 53 -6.36 -4.17 23.64
CA ALA A 53 -5.63 -5.34 24.08
C ALA A 53 -5.09 -5.18 25.51
N ASP A 54 -5.07 -6.30 26.24
CA ASP A 54 -4.64 -6.40 27.63
C ASP A 54 -3.32 -7.18 27.77
N PRO A 55 -2.19 -6.70 27.20
CA PRO A 55 -0.93 -7.41 27.25
C PRO A 55 -0.51 -7.65 28.71
N ASP A 56 -0.08 -8.88 29.00
CA ASP A 56 0.24 -9.36 30.35
C ASP A 56 -0.87 -9.12 31.41
N GLY A 57 -2.12 -8.98 30.96
CA GLY A 57 -3.29 -8.69 31.79
C GLY A 57 -3.38 -7.25 32.28
N ILE A 58 -2.73 -6.30 31.60
CA ILE A 58 -2.77 -4.87 31.90
C ILE A 58 -3.93 -4.23 31.11
N ASP A 59 -5.06 -4.06 31.80
CA ASP A 59 -6.34 -3.52 31.29
C ASP A 59 -6.16 -2.26 30.42
N GLY A 60 -6.43 -2.37 29.12
CA GLY A 60 -6.39 -1.29 28.13
C GLY A 60 -5.02 -0.66 27.93
N ALA A 61 -3.93 -1.40 28.14
CA ALA A 61 -2.60 -0.93 27.75
C ALA A 61 -2.48 -0.81 26.22
N GLY A 62 -3.21 -1.65 25.49
CA GLY A 62 -3.19 -1.76 24.04
C GLY A 62 -1.94 -2.46 23.52
N SER A 63 -2.03 -2.98 22.31
CA SER A 63 -0.93 -3.59 21.58
C SER A 63 -0.94 -3.14 20.12
N SER A 64 0.17 -3.33 19.42
CA SER A 64 0.25 -3.23 17.96
C SER A 64 1.01 -4.44 17.42
N TYR A 65 0.78 -4.79 16.17
CA TYR A 65 1.35 -5.97 15.55
C TYR A 65 1.96 -5.57 14.22
N VAL A 66 3.21 -5.95 13.99
CA VAL A 66 3.87 -5.82 12.69
C VAL A 66 3.95 -7.22 12.09
N ALA A 67 3.34 -7.42 10.91
CA ALA A 67 3.39 -8.68 10.18
C ALA A 67 4.26 -8.51 8.94
N PHE A 68 5.19 -9.44 8.73
CA PHE A 68 6.17 -9.30 7.65
C PHE A 68 5.61 -9.71 6.29
N GLY A 69 5.97 -8.95 5.26
CA GLY A 69 5.80 -9.31 3.85
C GLY A 69 6.64 -10.52 3.45
N LYS A 70 6.37 -11.07 2.27
CA LYS A 70 7.14 -12.17 1.66
C LYS A 70 6.69 -12.42 0.23
N ALA A 71 7.58 -13.01 -0.58
CA ALA A 71 7.31 -13.27 -2.00
C ALA A 71 6.05 -14.10 -2.29
N SER A 72 5.75 -15.13 -1.50
CA SER A 72 4.64 -16.04 -1.78
C SER A 72 4.26 -16.93 -0.59
N GLY A 73 3.21 -17.73 -0.78
CA GLY A 73 2.74 -18.71 0.19
C GLY A 73 2.05 -18.07 1.40
N PHE A 74 1.34 -16.96 1.19
CA PHE A 74 0.43 -16.43 2.21
C PHE A 74 -0.69 -17.42 2.45
N ASP A 75 -0.96 -17.71 3.72
CA ASP A 75 -2.20 -18.38 4.08
C ASP A 75 -3.34 -17.37 3.88
N ALA A 76 -4.53 -17.85 3.50
CA ALA A 76 -5.72 -17.00 3.42
C ALA A 76 -6.01 -16.24 4.73
N THR A 77 -5.55 -16.79 5.86
CA THR A 77 -5.73 -16.23 7.18
C THR A 77 -4.47 -16.41 8.01
N ILE A 78 -4.02 -15.34 8.65
CA ILE A 78 -2.91 -15.29 9.58
C ILE A 78 -3.46 -14.78 10.92
N ASP A 79 -3.27 -15.57 11.98
CA ASP A 79 -3.64 -15.18 13.34
C ASP A 79 -2.51 -14.31 13.93
N LEU A 80 -2.83 -13.11 14.42
CA LEU A 80 -1.83 -12.19 15.00
C LEU A 80 -1.10 -12.78 16.23
N SER A 81 -1.69 -13.76 16.91
CA SER A 81 -1.05 -14.50 18.01
C SER A 81 0.04 -15.46 17.52
N SER A 82 0.10 -15.74 16.21
CA SER A 82 1.10 -16.62 15.60
C SER A 82 2.41 -15.93 15.24
N LEU A 83 2.50 -14.61 15.44
CA LEU A 83 3.72 -13.84 15.19
C LEU A 83 4.84 -14.22 16.18
N ASP A 84 6.00 -14.60 15.67
CA ASP A 84 7.06 -15.24 16.47
C ASP A 84 8.45 -14.58 16.35
N GLY A 85 8.53 -13.40 15.74
CA GLY A 85 9.76 -12.67 15.46
C GLY A 85 10.42 -13.07 14.14
N SER A 86 9.95 -14.12 13.45
CA SER A 86 10.39 -14.50 12.10
C SER A 86 9.38 -14.17 10.99
N ASN A 87 8.12 -13.98 11.35
CA ASN A 87 7.01 -13.60 10.46
C ASN A 87 6.32 -12.30 10.92
N GLY A 88 6.92 -11.58 11.86
CA GLY A 88 6.36 -10.39 12.51
C GLY A 88 6.52 -10.43 14.02
N PHE A 89 6.06 -9.38 14.71
CA PHE A 89 6.17 -9.25 16.17
C PHE A 89 5.06 -8.36 16.75
N ARG A 90 4.87 -8.44 18.07
CA ARG A 90 3.94 -7.62 18.84
C ARG A 90 4.64 -6.53 19.63
N LEU A 91 4.07 -5.34 19.67
CA LEU A 91 4.46 -4.18 20.48
C LEU A 91 3.44 -4.02 21.62
N ASP A 92 3.88 -4.13 22.86
CA ASP A 92 2.99 -4.08 24.03
C ASP A 92 3.03 -2.73 24.74
N GLY A 93 1.85 -2.18 25.00
CA GLY A 93 1.64 -0.96 25.76
C GLY A 93 2.13 -1.06 27.21
N VAL A 94 2.44 0.09 27.80
CA VAL A 94 3.21 0.15 29.06
C VAL A 94 2.32 0.07 30.30
N ALA A 95 1.21 0.81 30.33
CA ALA A 95 0.37 0.92 31.52
C ALA A 95 -1.12 0.86 31.19
N ALA A 96 -1.91 0.51 32.20
CA ALA A 96 -3.36 0.37 32.08
C ALA A 96 -4.03 1.68 31.63
N GLY A 97 -4.86 1.59 30.60
CA GLY A 97 -5.56 2.72 29.98
C GLY A 97 -4.68 3.64 29.14
N ASP A 98 -3.45 3.24 28.79
CA ASP A 98 -2.61 3.97 27.84
C ASP A 98 -3.23 3.97 26.43
N PHE A 99 -3.97 2.90 26.09
CA PHE A 99 -4.62 2.68 24.80
C PHE A 99 -3.62 2.85 23.64
N SER A 100 -2.46 2.20 23.76
CA SER A 100 -1.45 2.18 22.70
C SER A 100 -1.99 1.43 21.47
N GLY A 101 -1.52 1.78 20.27
CA GLY A 101 -2.07 1.23 19.03
C GLY A 101 -3.38 1.86 18.57
N GLY A 102 -3.86 2.93 19.23
CA GLY A 102 -5.00 3.70 18.75
C GLY A 102 -4.73 4.48 17.45
N SER A 103 -3.45 4.69 17.12
CA SER A 103 -2.96 5.17 15.82
C SER A 103 -1.57 4.58 15.60
N VAL A 104 -1.34 4.01 14.42
CA VAL A 104 -0.08 3.38 14.00
C VAL A 104 0.28 3.82 12.59
N SER A 105 1.57 3.89 12.27
CA SER A 105 2.06 4.19 10.93
C SER A 105 3.53 3.77 10.80
N SER A 106 4.04 3.63 9.57
CA SER A 106 5.47 3.75 9.33
C SER A 106 5.98 5.11 9.82
N ALA A 107 7.21 5.12 10.32
CA ALA A 107 7.96 6.32 10.64
C ALA A 107 9.00 6.66 9.56
N GLY A 108 9.17 5.80 8.53
CA GLY A 108 10.31 5.83 7.63
C GLY A 108 11.62 5.48 8.33
N ASP A 109 12.76 5.73 7.70
CA ASP A 109 14.09 5.48 8.27
C ASP A 109 14.55 6.71 9.10
N VAL A 110 13.99 6.84 10.30
CA VAL A 110 14.24 7.97 11.21
C VAL A 110 15.69 8.00 11.68
N ASN A 111 16.32 6.83 11.71
CA ASN A 111 17.66 6.64 12.25
C ASN A 111 18.75 6.50 11.17
N GLY A 112 18.37 6.35 9.91
CA GLY A 112 19.25 6.28 8.74
C GLY A 112 20.07 4.99 8.64
N ASP A 113 19.58 3.88 9.17
CA ASP A 113 20.26 2.58 9.11
C ASP A 113 19.80 1.68 7.95
N GLY A 114 18.86 2.17 7.14
CA GLY A 114 18.34 1.54 5.94
C GLY A 114 17.22 0.54 6.19
N PHE A 115 16.61 0.56 7.37
CA PHE A 115 15.39 -0.19 7.69
C PHE A 115 14.31 0.81 8.06
N ASP A 116 13.08 0.55 7.63
CA ASP A 116 11.98 1.41 8.05
C ASP A 116 11.67 1.22 9.54
N ASP A 117 11.32 2.31 10.20
CA ASP A 117 10.92 2.35 11.60
C ASP A 117 9.39 2.46 11.69
N VAL A 118 8.82 2.18 12.87
CA VAL A 118 7.36 2.32 13.10
C VAL A 118 7.06 3.28 14.24
N ILE A 119 5.93 3.99 14.13
CA ILE A 119 5.43 4.88 15.18
C ILE A 119 4.06 4.43 15.71
N VAL A 120 3.93 4.41 17.05
CA VAL A 120 2.72 3.99 17.76
C VAL A 120 2.27 5.09 18.73
N GLY A 121 1.02 5.53 18.63
CA GLY A 121 0.42 6.49 19.55
C GLY A 121 -0.18 5.83 20.81
N ALA A 122 0.00 6.47 21.97
CA ALA A 122 -0.59 6.12 23.27
C ALA A 122 -1.13 7.37 23.99
N PRO A 123 -2.20 7.98 23.44
CA PRO A 123 -2.62 9.34 23.80
C PRO A 123 -3.16 9.49 25.22
N TYR A 124 -3.56 8.39 25.86
CA TYR A 124 -4.16 8.41 27.20
C TYR A 124 -3.19 8.01 28.30
N SER A 125 -1.92 7.76 27.96
CA SER A 125 -0.87 7.60 28.96
C SER A 125 -0.72 8.86 29.83
N ASN A 126 -0.11 8.71 31.02
CA ASN A 126 -0.03 9.79 32.00
C ASN A 126 0.63 11.09 31.48
N GLN A 127 1.49 11.01 30.45
CA GLN A 127 2.12 12.16 29.80
C GLN A 127 1.67 12.34 28.33
N SER A 128 0.72 11.52 27.84
CA SER A 128 0.36 11.39 26.42
C SER A 128 1.59 11.16 25.54
N ALA A 129 1.81 9.92 25.12
CA ALA A 129 3.07 9.50 24.52
C ALA A 129 2.87 8.93 23.13
N SER A 130 3.95 8.96 22.36
CA SER A 130 4.15 8.12 21.18
C SER A 130 5.46 7.36 21.33
N TYR A 131 5.62 6.29 20.55
CA TYR A 131 6.81 5.45 20.58
C TYR A 131 7.28 5.23 19.15
N VAL A 132 8.56 5.50 18.88
CA VAL A 132 9.21 5.09 17.63
C VAL A 132 10.02 3.84 17.94
N VAL A 133 9.82 2.77 17.18
CA VAL A 133 10.52 1.48 17.33
C VAL A 133 11.34 1.25 16.08
N PHE A 134 12.63 1.00 16.25
CA PHE A 134 13.54 0.90 15.10
C PHE A 134 13.46 -0.46 14.40
N GLY A 135 13.50 -0.40 13.08
CA GLY A 135 13.70 -1.56 12.20
C GLY A 135 15.07 -2.21 12.39
N LYS A 136 15.23 -3.42 11.84
CA LYS A 136 16.52 -4.13 11.78
C LYS A 136 16.44 -5.41 10.95
N ALA A 137 17.57 -5.80 10.38
CA ALA A 137 17.73 -7.01 9.57
C ALA A 137 17.17 -8.34 10.15
N SER A 138 17.23 -8.55 11.47
CA SER A 138 16.79 -9.81 12.09
C SER A 138 16.80 -9.77 13.62
N GLY A 139 16.29 -10.84 14.23
CA GLY A 139 16.37 -11.06 15.68
C GLY A 139 15.34 -10.23 16.44
N PHE A 140 14.17 -10.02 15.83
CA PHE A 140 12.99 -9.55 16.56
C PHE A 140 12.60 -10.59 17.62
N SER A 141 12.24 -10.09 18.79
CA SER A 141 11.54 -10.90 19.77
C SER A 141 10.11 -11.06 19.33
N THR A 142 9.42 -12.11 19.77
CA THR A 142 7.96 -12.25 19.58
C THR A 142 7.20 -11.03 20.08
N THR A 143 7.72 -10.42 21.14
CA THR A 143 7.11 -9.28 21.84
C THR A 143 8.19 -8.27 22.22
N ILE A 144 7.91 -7.00 21.97
CA ILE A 144 8.71 -5.85 22.41
C ILE A 144 7.83 -5.01 23.34
N ASP A 145 8.25 -4.88 24.60
CA ASP A 145 7.63 -3.98 25.57
C ASP A 145 8.08 -2.55 25.26
N LEU A 146 7.14 -1.64 25.02
CA LEU A 146 7.44 -0.24 24.68
C LEU A 146 8.17 0.51 25.81
N SER A 147 8.14 0.00 27.05
CA SER A 147 8.94 0.53 28.16
C SER A 147 10.42 0.15 28.09
N SER A 148 10.79 -0.78 27.21
CA SER A 148 12.16 -1.25 27.01
C SER A 148 12.96 -0.44 26.00
N LEU A 149 12.34 0.57 25.36
CA LEU A 149 13.02 1.45 24.42
C LEU A 149 14.10 2.29 25.12
N ASP A 150 15.31 2.28 24.60
CA ASP A 150 16.50 2.85 25.26
C ASP A 150 17.32 3.81 24.37
N GLY A 151 16.78 4.20 23.22
CA GLY A 151 17.44 5.04 22.22
C GLY A 151 18.31 4.25 21.23
N SER A 152 18.54 2.95 21.46
CA SER A 152 19.24 2.07 20.50
C SER A 152 18.32 1.13 19.73
N ASN A 153 17.08 0.96 20.19
CA ASN A 153 16.03 0.12 19.60
C ASN A 153 14.72 0.90 19.38
N GLY A 154 14.80 2.22 19.43
CA GLY A 154 13.66 3.13 19.44
C GLY A 154 13.67 4.04 20.66
N PHE A 155 12.71 4.95 20.73
CA PHE A 155 12.59 5.95 21.79
C PHE A 155 11.14 6.37 22.01
N ARG A 156 10.89 6.94 23.20
CA ARG A 156 9.59 7.48 23.58
C ARG A 156 9.53 8.99 23.36
N LEU A 157 8.40 9.47 22.86
CA LEU A 157 8.04 10.88 22.69
C LEU A 157 7.03 11.26 23.77
N ASP A 158 7.40 12.16 24.68
CA ASP A 158 6.51 12.65 25.75
C ASP A 158 5.83 13.97 25.35
N GLY A 159 4.50 14.02 25.46
CA GLY A 159 3.72 15.23 25.26
C GLY A 159 4.05 16.35 26.26
N GLU A 160 3.81 17.61 25.85
CA GLU A 160 4.13 18.79 26.68
C GLU A 160 3.34 18.81 27.99
N THR A 161 2.02 18.52 27.92
CA THR A 161 1.13 18.50 29.08
C THR A 161 0.28 17.22 29.08
N ALA A 162 0.09 16.66 30.27
CA ALA A 162 -0.84 15.56 30.47
C ALA A 162 -2.25 15.94 29.98
N TYR A 163 -2.92 15.01 29.31
CA TYR A 163 -4.25 15.16 28.72
C TYR A 163 -4.33 16.00 27.43
N ASP A 164 -3.21 16.50 26.89
CA ASP A 164 -3.19 17.11 25.55
C ASP A 164 -3.40 16.06 24.45
N ARG A 165 -3.35 14.76 24.81
CA ARG A 165 -3.56 13.62 23.91
C ARG A 165 -2.58 13.62 22.74
N SER A 166 -1.33 14.02 22.97
CA SER A 166 -0.22 13.73 22.06
C SER A 166 -0.18 12.24 21.74
N GLY A 167 0.00 11.89 20.46
CA GLY A 167 -0.13 10.52 19.97
C GLY A 167 -1.55 10.14 19.60
N ARG A 168 -2.47 11.12 19.49
CA ARG A 168 -3.84 10.86 19.01
C ARG A 168 -3.86 10.39 17.55
N SER A 169 -2.97 10.97 16.75
CA SER A 169 -2.68 10.59 15.37
C SER A 169 -1.17 10.70 15.20
N VAL A 170 -0.56 9.70 14.56
CA VAL A 170 0.87 9.65 14.27
C VAL A 170 1.08 9.23 12.81
N SER A 171 2.16 9.71 12.19
CA SER A 171 2.57 9.33 10.84
C SER A 171 4.04 9.69 10.62
N SER A 172 4.67 9.11 9.60
CA SER A 172 5.87 9.69 9.00
C SER A 172 5.53 11.10 8.47
N ALA A 173 6.49 12.01 8.60
CA ALA A 173 6.47 13.32 7.97
C ALA A 173 7.31 13.36 6.69
N GLY A 174 8.02 12.27 6.36
CA GLY A 174 9.11 12.26 5.37
C GLY A 174 10.28 13.14 5.81
N ASP A 175 11.25 13.37 4.92
CA ASP A 175 12.37 14.28 5.18
C ASP A 175 11.97 15.75 4.96
N VAL A 176 11.32 16.35 5.98
CA VAL A 176 10.80 17.73 5.93
C VAL A 176 11.93 18.76 5.92
N ASN A 177 13.09 18.35 6.43
CA ASN A 177 14.23 19.23 6.62
C ASN A 177 15.38 18.99 5.62
N GLY A 178 15.29 17.95 4.79
CA GLY A 178 16.21 17.61 3.70
C GLY A 178 17.60 17.15 4.18
N ASP A 179 17.70 16.55 5.36
CA ASP A 179 18.96 16.04 5.91
C ASP A 179 19.21 14.55 5.64
N GLY A 180 18.27 13.90 4.96
CA GLY A 180 18.32 12.52 4.50
C GLY A 180 17.87 11.50 5.55
N PHE A 181 17.17 11.94 6.60
CA PHE A 181 16.50 11.06 7.57
C PHE A 181 15.01 11.37 7.55
N ASP A 182 14.18 10.35 7.70
CA ASP A 182 12.75 10.60 7.80
C ASP A 182 12.40 11.24 9.14
N ASP A 183 11.47 12.19 9.09
CA ASP A 183 10.93 12.87 10.25
C ASP A 183 9.58 12.26 10.63
N VAL A 184 9.09 12.52 11.84
CA VAL A 184 7.78 12.03 12.30
C VAL A 184 6.86 13.17 12.72
N ILE A 185 5.55 13.01 12.50
CA ILE A 185 4.52 13.97 12.93
C ILE A 185 3.55 13.36 13.94
N ILE A 186 3.24 14.12 14.99
CA ILE A 186 2.40 13.70 16.12
C ILE A 186 1.32 14.74 16.38
N GLY A 187 0.06 14.33 16.37
CA GLY A 187 -1.09 15.16 16.72
C GLY A 187 -1.43 15.16 18.22
N ALA A 188 -1.71 16.34 18.77
CA ALA A 188 -2.12 16.58 20.15
C ALA A 188 -3.35 17.49 20.20
N VAL A 189 -4.53 16.89 19.99
CA VAL A 189 -5.81 17.61 19.86
C VAL A 189 -6.25 18.40 21.10
N GLY A 190 -5.72 18.06 22.27
CA GLY A 190 -6.07 18.67 23.55
C GLY A 190 -5.19 19.85 23.93
N ALA A 191 -4.15 20.16 23.16
CA ALA A 191 -3.26 21.28 23.44
C ALA A 191 -4.00 22.62 23.26
N ASP A 192 -3.57 23.64 24.02
CA ASP A 192 -4.26 24.93 24.12
C ASP A 192 -3.41 26.17 23.75
N PRO A 193 -2.53 26.15 22.71
CA PRO A 193 -1.62 27.27 22.44
C PRO A 193 -2.35 28.58 22.11
N ASN A 194 -3.49 28.49 21.43
CA ASN A 194 -4.28 29.64 20.95
C ASN A 194 -5.72 29.65 21.50
N GLY A 195 -5.94 29.00 22.66
CA GLY A 195 -7.23 28.88 23.35
C GLY A 195 -7.64 27.42 23.56
N ASP A 196 -8.67 27.21 24.38
CA ASP A 196 -9.16 25.88 24.76
C ASP A 196 -9.40 24.99 23.53
N TYR A 197 -8.78 23.81 23.50
CA TYR A 197 -8.80 22.82 22.44
C TYR A 197 -8.44 23.39 21.05
N SER A 198 -7.48 24.31 20.98
CA SER A 198 -6.95 24.77 19.68
C SER A 198 -6.13 23.68 18.98
N GLY A 199 -5.55 22.77 19.75
CA GLY A 199 -4.76 21.65 19.28
C GLY A 199 -3.36 22.07 18.82
N SER A 200 -2.48 21.08 18.73
CA SER A 200 -1.13 21.23 18.19
C SER A 200 -0.70 19.96 17.46
N SER A 201 0.26 20.10 16.55
CA SER A 201 1.02 18.97 16.01
C SER A 201 2.51 19.21 16.19
N TYR A 202 3.30 18.15 16.22
CA TYR A 202 4.74 18.20 16.46
C TYR A 202 5.45 17.44 15.36
N VAL A 203 6.37 18.09 14.66
CA VAL A 203 7.30 17.44 13.74
C VAL A 203 8.61 17.25 14.47
N VAL A 204 9.11 16.02 14.56
CA VAL A 204 10.37 15.67 15.21
C VAL A 204 11.34 15.18 14.16
N PHE A 205 12.53 15.77 14.12
CA PHE A 205 13.50 15.43 13.09
C PHE A 205 14.24 14.12 13.36
N GLY A 206 14.41 13.33 12.30
CA GLY A 206 15.28 12.17 12.27
C GLY A 206 16.75 12.53 12.45
N LYS A 207 17.59 11.51 12.70
CA LYS A 207 19.06 11.66 12.76
C LYS A 207 19.76 10.31 12.83
N ALA A 208 20.99 10.28 12.31
CA ALA A 208 21.83 9.08 12.28
C ALA A 208 22.02 8.30 13.61
N ALA A 209 22.08 8.99 14.75
CA ALA A 209 22.40 8.34 16.04
C ALA A 209 22.17 9.26 17.24
N GLY A 210 22.26 8.65 18.44
CA GLY A 210 22.28 9.38 19.71
C GLY A 210 20.88 9.83 20.12
N PHE A 211 19.87 9.00 19.86
CA PHE A 211 18.57 9.15 20.48
C PHE A 211 18.71 8.86 21.97
N ASP A 212 18.14 9.76 22.78
CA ASP A 212 17.90 9.46 24.18
C ASP A 212 16.67 8.54 24.26
N PRO A 213 16.54 7.70 25.31
CA PRO A 213 15.36 6.86 25.50
C PRO A 213 14.03 7.63 25.49
N THR A 214 14.08 8.93 25.79
CA THR A 214 12.90 9.80 25.87
C THR A 214 13.23 11.18 25.34
N LEU A 215 12.37 11.69 24.47
CA LEU A 215 12.37 13.08 23.99
C LEU A 215 11.08 13.77 24.46
N ASP A 216 11.23 14.90 25.13
CA ASP A 216 10.12 15.76 25.55
C ASP A 216 9.78 16.73 24.40
N LEU A 217 8.53 16.69 23.92
CA LEU A 217 8.08 17.52 22.80
C LEU A 217 8.15 19.03 23.10
N SER A 218 8.18 19.45 24.37
CA SER A 218 8.39 20.86 24.74
C SER A 218 9.83 21.34 24.50
N SER A 219 10.75 20.41 24.22
CA SER A 219 12.16 20.70 23.94
C SER A 219 12.48 20.98 22.47
N LEU A 220 11.47 20.93 21.59
CA LEU A 220 11.64 21.25 20.18
C LEU A 220 11.99 22.74 19.99
N ASP A 221 13.05 23.02 19.24
CA ASP A 221 13.61 24.36 19.12
C ASP A 221 13.82 24.86 17.66
N GLY A 222 13.39 24.07 16.69
CA GLY A 222 13.58 24.30 15.25
C GLY A 222 14.85 23.65 14.69
N SER A 223 15.73 23.09 15.53
CA SER A 223 16.90 22.31 15.10
C SER A 223 16.75 20.79 15.28
N ASN A 224 15.78 20.37 16.07
CA ASN A 224 15.43 18.97 16.36
C ASN A 224 13.94 18.67 16.07
N GLY A 225 13.26 19.58 15.37
CA GLY A 225 11.83 19.57 15.13
C GLY A 225 11.16 20.88 15.53
N PHE A 226 9.85 20.97 15.35
CA PHE A 226 9.05 22.16 15.63
C PHE A 226 7.58 21.82 15.91
N ARG A 227 6.87 22.75 16.53
CA ARG A 227 5.45 22.64 16.84
C ARG A 227 4.58 23.48 15.89
N LEU A 228 3.45 22.92 15.49
CA LEU A 228 2.40 23.53 14.68
C LEU A 228 1.20 23.85 15.57
N ASP A 229 0.90 25.13 15.79
CA ASP A 229 -0.18 25.58 16.68
C ASP A 229 -1.46 25.85 15.90
N GLY A 230 -2.58 25.26 16.34
CA GLY A 230 -3.92 25.50 15.77
C GLY A 230 -4.33 26.97 15.82
N GLU A 231 -5.25 27.39 14.95
CA GLU A 231 -5.56 28.81 14.72
C GLU A 231 -6.38 29.44 15.85
N ALA A 232 -7.36 28.71 16.38
CA ALA A 232 -8.34 29.21 17.34
C ALA A 232 -8.85 28.12 18.29
N ALA A 233 -9.54 28.54 19.35
CA ALA A 233 -10.15 27.64 20.33
C ALA A 233 -11.20 26.72 19.68
N ASN A 234 -11.18 25.44 20.04
CA ASN A 234 -12.02 24.35 19.50
C ASN A 234 -11.76 24.01 18.04
N ASP A 235 -10.56 24.28 17.53
CA ASP A 235 -10.12 23.78 16.23
C ASP A 235 -9.69 22.31 16.32
N PHE A 236 -9.17 21.87 17.48
CA PHE A 236 -8.64 20.51 17.70
C PHE A 236 -7.63 20.11 16.60
N SER A 237 -6.73 21.03 16.23
CA SER A 237 -5.65 20.76 15.28
C SER A 237 -4.82 19.55 15.71
N GLY A 238 -4.36 18.75 14.75
CA GLY A 238 -3.70 17.47 15.01
C GLY A 238 -4.68 16.32 15.23
N PHE A 239 -5.92 16.44 14.74
CA PHE A 239 -6.91 15.35 14.80
C PHE A 239 -6.50 14.18 13.91
N SER A 240 -6.00 14.50 12.72
CA SER A 240 -5.37 13.59 11.76
C SER A 240 -4.11 14.29 11.25
N VAL A 241 -2.99 13.59 11.18
CA VAL A 241 -1.73 14.09 10.62
C VAL A 241 -1.15 13.07 9.65
N SER A 242 -0.43 13.56 8.64
CA SER A 242 0.28 12.73 7.66
C SER A 242 1.40 13.55 7.01
N SER A 243 2.38 12.88 6.42
CA SER A 243 3.13 13.46 5.31
C SER A 243 2.16 13.90 4.21
N ALA A 244 2.48 14.98 3.53
CA ALA A 244 1.80 15.46 2.33
C ALA A 244 2.61 15.14 1.05
N GLY A 245 3.80 14.53 1.17
CA GLY A 245 4.74 14.43 0.06
C GLY A 245 5.34 15.80 -0.31
N ASP A 246 6.04 15.90 -1.44
CA ASP A 246 6.55 17.16 -1.98
C ASP A 246 5.50 17.84 -2.89
N VAL A 247 4.49 18.43 -2.26
CA VAL A 247 3.34 19.06 -2.94
C VAL A 247 3.77 20.25 -3.80
N ASN A 248 4.91 20.86 -3.45
CA ASN A 248 5.41 22.07 -4.09
C ASN A 248 6.63 21.84 -5.00
N GLY A 249 7.16 20.60 -5.05
CA GLY A 249 8.26 20.18 -5.92
C GLY A 249 9.60 20.84 -5.61
N ASP A 250 9.85 21.20 -4.35
CA ASP A 250 11.12 21.82 -3.93
C ASP A 250 12.15 20.82 -3.35
N GLY A 251 11.78 19.54 -3.31
CA GLY A 251 12.59 18.41 -2.90
C GLY A 251 12.60 18.17 -1.39
N PHE A 252 11.69 18.79 -0.64
CA PHE A 252 11.48 18.54 0.79
C PHE A 252 10.08 17.95 0.98
N ALA A 253 9.94 17.01 1.92
CA ALA A 253 8.61 16.55 2.28
C ALA A 253 7.81 17.67 2.96
N ASP A 254 6.53 17.77 2.63
CA ASP A 254 5.56 18.65 3.26
C ASP A 254 4.71 17.85 4.24
N VAL A 255 3.99 18.52 5.14
CA VAL A 255 3.07 17.85 6.09
C VAL A 255 1.66 18.38 5.99
N ILE A 256 0.67 17.52 6.21
CA ILE A 256 -0.75 17.88 6.28
C ILE A 256 -1.33 17.63 7.67
N VAL A 257 -2.07 18.62 8.17
CA VAL A 257 -2.73 18.59 9.48
C VAL A 257 -4.22 18.84 9.32
N GLY A 258 -5.02 17.86 9.73
CA GLY A 258 -6.47 17.94 9.85
C GLY A 258 -6.93 18.51 11.19
N THR A 259 -8.15 19.04 11.20
CA THR A 259 -8.82 19.60 12.38
C THR A 259 -10.10 18.85 12.71
N HIS A 260 -10.65 19.14 13.88
CA HIS A 260 -11.99 18.72 14.26
C HIS A 260 -12.76 19.96 14.69
N THR A 261 -13.50 20.56 13.77
CA THR A 261 -14.26 21.78 14.08
C THR A 261 -15.71 21.44 14.42
N PRO A 262 -16.25 21.96 15.54
CA PRO A 262 -17.69 22.06 15.73
C PRO A 262 -18.29 22.89 14.59
N VAL A 263 -19.39 22.42 14.00
CA VAL A 263 -20.14 23.19 12.99
C VAL A 263 -20.76 24.41 13.71
N ASP A 264 -20.14 25.59 13.59
CA ASP A 264 -20.67 26.82 14.19
C ASP A 264 -21.84 27.36 13.37
N LEU A 265 -22.95 27.61 14.06
CA LEU A 265 -24.21 28.11 13.49
C LEU A 265 -24.13 29.58 13.04
N ASP A 266 -23.12 30.33 13.49
CA ASP A 266 -23.06 31.80 13.31
C ASP A 266 -21.92 32.29 12.40
N SER A 267 -21.07 31.41 11.84
CA SER A 267 -20.02 31.79 10.88
C SER A 267 -20.06 30.93 9.61
N ASN A 268 -19.71 31.52 8.45
CA ASN A 268 -19.77 30.87 7.13
C ASN A 268 -18.66 29.81 6.90
N TYR A 269 -18.10 29.20 7.96
CA TYR A 269 -17.00 28.22 7.88
C TYR A 269 -17.52 26.87 8.37
N ASN A 270 -18.08 26.05 7.48
CA ASN A 270 -18.89 24.87 7.87
C ASN A 270 -18.50 23.55 7.17
N ALA A 271 -17.20 23.27 7.14
CA ALA A 271 -16.61 21.94 7.08
C ALA A 271 -15.15 22.11 7.56
N GLY A 272 -14.63 21.19 8.39
CA GLY A 272 -13.34 21.37 9.08
C GLY A 272 -12.20 21.77 8.14
N SER A 273 -11.29 22.62 8.63
CA SER A 273 -10.13 23.05 7.85
C SER A 273 -9.00 22.03 7.91
N SER A 274 -8.18 21.97 6.87
CA SER A 274 -6.91 21.25 6.88
C SER A 274 -5.79 22.20 6.48
N TYR A 275 -4.55 21.88 6.80
CA TYR A 275 -3.41 22.77 6.57
C TYR A 275 -2.25 21.97 6.00
N VAL A 276 -1.71 22.41 4.87
CA VAL A 276 -0.45 21.91 4.32
C VAL A 276 0.65 22.88 4.73
N VAL A 277 1.75 22.37 5.30
CA VAL A 277 2.91 23.17 5.71
C VAL A 277 4.12 22.68 4.93
N PHE A 278 4.82 23.61 4.28
CA PHE A 278 5.94 23.25 3.42
C PHE A 278 7.23 22.97 4.19
N GLY A 279 7.93 21.92 3.76
CA GLY A 279 9.28 21.58 4.17
C GLY A 279 10.31 22.61 3.72
N LYS A 280 11.54 22.50 4.26
CA LYS A 280 12.70 23.31 3.85
C LYS A 280 13.98 22.87 4.56
N ALA A 281 15.12 23.12 3.90
CA ALA A 281 16.46 22.82 4.41
C ALA A 281 16.80 23.35 5.82
N SER A 282 16.30 24.52 6.22
CA SER A 282 16.66 25.12 7.51
C SER A 282 15.79 26.32 7.89
N GLY A 283 15.96 26.78 9.13
CA GLY A 283 15.30 28.00 9.62
C GLY A 283 13.86 27.77 10.06
N PHE A 284 13.53 26.56 10.50
CA PHE A 284 12.34 26.33 11.31
C PHE A 284 12.46 27.11 12.62
N SER A 285 11.36 27.70 13.04
CA SER A 285 11.22 28.21 14.39
C SER A 285 10.69 27.07 15.25
N ALA A 286 10.96 27.10 16.56
CA ALA A 286 10.39 26.15 17.52
C ALA A 286 8.85 26.01 17.39
N THR A 287 8.17 27.07 16.94
CA THR A 287 6.72 27.12 16.78
C THR A 287 6.34 27.84 15.49
N LEU A 288 5.36 27.30 14.78
CA LEU A 288 4.67 27.92 13.64
C LEU A 288 3.16 27.92 13.94
N ASN A 289 2.52 29.09 13.81
CA ASN A 289 1.06 29.18 13.92
C ASN A 289 0.44 28.90 12.56
N LEU A 290 -0.55 28.00 12.48
CA LEU A 290 -1.21 27.66 11.22
C LEU A 290 -1.96 28.83 10.58
N SER A 291 -2.35 29.84 11.37
CA SER A 291 -2.91 31.10 10.88
C SER A 291 -1.91 32.01 10.14
N SER A 292 -0.61 31.67 10.16
CA SER A 292 0.45 32.43 9.49
C SER A 292 0.84 31.88 8.11
N LEU A 293 0.13 30.85 7.63
CA LEU A 293 0.34 30.32 6.29
C LEU A 293 -0.04 31.35 5.22
N ASP A 294 0.81 31.53 4.21
CA ASP A 294 0.69 32.62 3.23
C ASP A 294 0.83 32.17 1.77
N GLY A 295 0.85 30.86 1.51
CA GLY A 295 1.07 30.27 0.20
C GLY A 295 2.55 30.06 -0.16
N ASN A 296 3.51 30.61 0.60
CA ASN A 296 4.95 30.36 0.42
C ASN A 296 5.54 29.44 1.49
N ASN A 297 4.83 29.21 2.59
CA ASN A 297 5.23 28.34 3.70
C ASN A 297 4.17 27.26 3.98
N GLY A 298 3.24 27.08 3.03
CA GLY A 298 2.04 26.27 3.19
C GLY A 298 0.76 27.07 2.94
N PHE A 299 -0.38 26.39 3.03
CA PHE A 299 -1.70 26.94 2.77
C PHE A 299 -2.79 26.20 3.54
N ARG A 300 -3.93 26.87 3.72
CA ARG A 300 -5.13 26.34 4.38
C ARG A 300 -6.12 25.79 3.34
N LEU A 301 -6.70 24.64 3.63
CA LEU A 301 -7.80 24.01 2.90
C LEU A 301 -9.10 24.23 3.66
N ASP A 302 -10.08 24.87 3.04
CA ASP A 302 -11.39 25.11 3.63
C ASP A 302 -12.43 24.15 3.04
N GLY A 303 -13.10 23.39 3.90
CA GLY A 303 -14.10 22.43 3.50
C GLY A 303 -15.32 23.05 2.79
N ALA A 304 -15.91 22.32 1.85
CA ALA A 304 -17.10 22.76 1.14
C ALA A 304 -18.34 22.70 2.04
N SER A 305 -19.16 23.76 2.07
CA SER A 305 -20.32 23.91 2.96
C SER A 305 -21.53 23.04 2.55
N GLU A 306 -21.38 21.72 2.49
CA GLU A 306 -22.46 20.82 2.06
C GLU A 306 -23.17 20.08 3.21
N SER A 307 -22.74 20.24 4.46
CA SER A 307 -23.48 19.68 5.60
C SER A 307 -24.77 20.46 5.87
N GLN A 308 -25.92 19.79 5.76
CA GLN A 308 -27.22 20.37 6.13
C GLN A 308 -27.56 20.14 7.61
N SER A 309 -26.71 19.42 8.34
CA SER A 309 -26.96 18.98 9.71
C SER A 309 -25.98 19.63 10.70
N SER A 310 -26.42 20.74 11.30
CA SER A 310 -25.68 21.52 12.30
C SER A 310 -25.53 20.83 13.68
N LEU A 311 -25.59 19.50 13.74
CA LEU A 311 -25.67 18.74 15.00
C LEU A 311 -24.50 17.77 15.20
N TYR A 312 -23.56 17.68 14.25
CA TYR A 312 -22.43 16.74 14.29
C TYR A 312 -21.12 17.45 13.96
N TYR A 313 -20.02 16.89 14.46
CA TYR A 313 -18.66 17.36 14.23
C TYR A 313 -18.16 16.91 12.85
N SER A 314 -17.31 17.73 12.23
CA SER A 314 -16.59 17.39 11.00
C SER A 314 -15.17 16.98 11.36
N ASP A 315 -14.95 15.68 11.58
CA ASP A 315 -13.59 15.15 11.69
C ASP A 315 -12.99 15.12 10.28
N THR A 316 -11.81 15.71 10.09
CA THR A 316 -11.06 15.55 8.83
C THR A 316 -10.06 14.41 8.97
N SER A 317 -10.12 13.44 8.06
CA SER A 317 -9.03 12.49 7.81
C SER A 317 -8.16 13.05 6.69
N VAL A 318 -6.84 13.01 6.82
CA VAL A 318 -5.90 13.56 5.83
C VAL A 318 -4.79 12.56 5.53
N SER A 319 -4.31 12.55 4.28
CA SER A 319 -3.17 11.74 3.84
C SER A 319 -2.48 12.37 2.62
N ASN A 320 -1.23 11.97 2.37
CA ASN A 320 -0.64 12.03 1.04
C ASN A 320 -1.49 11.19 0.08
N ALA A 321 -1.69 11.68 -1.14
CA ALA A 321 -2.34 10.98 -2.25
C ALA A 321 -1.34 10.45 -3.30
N GLY A 322 -0.06 10.83 -3.20
CA GLY A 322 0.93 10.59 -4.25
C GLY A 322 0.66 11.45 -5.50
N ASP A 323 1.37 11.21 -6.58
CA ASP A 323 1.17 11.87 -7.87
C ASP A 323 0.09 11.16 -8.70
N ILE A 324 -1.17 11.30 -8.27
CA ILE A 324 -2.31 10.64 -8.90
C ILE A 324 -2.58 11.13 -10.34
N ASN A 325 -2.05 12.30 -10.70
CA ASN A 325 -2.26 12.91 -12.00
C ASN A 325 -1.03 12.82 -12.93
N GLY A 326 0.12 12.40 -12.42
CA GLY A 326 1.34 12.16 -13.17
C GLY A 326 2.08 13.44 -13.60
N ASP A 327 1.94 14.54 -12.87
CA ASP A 327 2.61 15.80 -13.18
C ASP A 327 3.91 16.05 -12.41
N GLY A 328 4.29 15.10 -11.56
CA GLY A 328 5.52 15.06 -10.79
C GLY A 328 5.46 15.82 -9.47
N PHE A 329 4.27 16.17 -8.99
CA PHE A 329 4.06 16.76 -7.67
C PHE A 329 3.15 15.83 -6.85
N ASP A 330 3.46 15.68 -5.57
CA ASP A 330 2.57 14.91 -4.70
C ASP A 330 1.25 15.68 -4.48
N ASP A 331 0.15 14.94 -4.48
CA ASP A 331 -1.19 15.44 -4.24
C ASP A 331 -1.63 15.11 -2.80
N VAL A 332 -2.68 15.78 -2.30
CA VAL A 332 -3.21 15.50 -0.95
C VAL A 332 -4.69 15.13 -0.99
N ILE A 333 -5.11 14.25 -0.08
CA ILE A 333 -6.51 13.86 0.10
C ILE A 333 -7.03 14.26 1.49
N VAL A 334 -8.25 14.80 1.51
CA VAL A 334 -8.99 15.17 2.74
C VAL A 334 -10.36 14.51 2.74
N GLY A 335 -10.61 13.62 3.70
CA GLY A 335 -11.88 12.97 3.95
C GLY A 335 -12.77 13.75 4.93
N ILE A 336 -14.03 13.93 4.57
CA ILE A 336 -15.06 14.62 5.36
C ILE A 336 -16.33 13.75 5.40
N TYR A 337 -16.36 12.78 6.31
CA TYR A 337 -17.45 11.79 6.37
C TYR A 337 -18.82 12.39 6.74
N SER A 338 -18.84 13.58 7.34
CA SER A 338 -20.06 14.30 7.71
C SER A 338 -20.65 15.14 6.58
N ALA A 339 -20.03 15.17 5.41
CA ALA A 339 -20.59 15.82 4.23
C ALA A 339 -21.85 15.07 3.74
N ASP A 340 -22.76 15.80 3.09
CA ASP A 340 -24.08 15.27 2.70
C ASP A 340 -24.34 15.26 1.17
N PRO A 341 -23.38 14.90 0.28
CA PRO A 341 -23.60 15.02 -1.18
C PRO A 341 -24.75 14.15 -1.70
N ASN A 342 -24.98 12.98 -1.09
CA ASN A 342 -26.00 12.00 -1.49
C ASN A 342 -26.94 11.60 -0.34
N GLY A 343 -27.03 12.45 0.69
CA GLY A 343 -27.84 12.24 1.89
C GLY A 343 -27.06 12.47 3.16
N ILE A 344 -27.72 12.42 4.32
CA ILE A 344 -27.08 12.75 5.61
C ILE A 344 -25.90 11.81 5.86
N HIS A 345 -24.70 12.35 6.08
CA HIS A 345 -23.44 11.65 6.32
C HIS A 345 -23.14 10.58 5.25
N SER A 346 -23.46 10.87 3.98
CA SER A 346 -22.96 10.03 2.88
C SER A 346 -21.44 10.20 2.71
N GLY A 347 -20.92 11.37 3.09
CA GLY A 347 -19.50 11.69 3.09
C GLY A 347 -18.94 12.11 1.74
N SER A 348 -17.88 12.92 1.78
CA SER A 348 -17.10 13.34 0.61
C SER A 348 -15.62 13.31 0.95
N SER A 349 -14.79 13.02 -0.05
CA SER A 349 -13.33 13.24 0.02
C SER A 349 -12.91 14.22 -1.07
N TYR A 350 -11.82 14.95 -0.85
CA TYR A 350 -11.32 15.99 -1.74
C TYR A 350 -9.86 15.75 -2.01
N VAL A 351 -9.50 15.67 -3.29
CA VAL A 351 -8.12 15.53 -3.76
C VAL A 351 -7.69 16.89 -4.27
N VAL A 352 -6.54 17.39 -3.81
CA VAL A 352 -5.99 18.68 -4.22
C VAL A 352 -4.65 18.44 -4.88
N PHE A 353 -4.50 18.93 -6.11
CA PHE A 353 -3.27 18.70 -6.86
C PHE A 353 -2.13 19.62 -6.41
N GLY A 354 -0.94 19.05 -6.29
CA GLY A 354 0.33 19.72 -6.11
C GLY A 354 0.69 20.58 -7.31
N LYS A 355 1.68 21.45 -7.13
CA LYS A 355 2.24 22.31 -8.19
C LYS A 355 3.47 23.05 -7.69
N ALA A 356 4.37 23.37 -8.63
CA ALA A 356 5.59 24.10 -8.31
C ALA A 356 5.43 25.42 -7.54
N THR A 357 4.44 26.26 -7.90
CA THR A 357 4.28 27.61 -7.31
C THR A 357 2.85 28.13 -7.42
N GLY A 358 2.57 29.22 -6.69
CA GLY A 358 1.33 29.98 -6.82
C GLY A 358 0.19 29.38 -6.02
N PHE A 359 0.48 28.81 -4.85
CA PHE A 359 -0.52 28.53 -3.84
C PHE A 359 -1.05 29.84 -3.26
N ASP A 360 -2.37 29.97 -3.21
CA ASP A 360 -2.99 31.02 -2.42
C ASP A 360 -2.92 30.61 -0.94
N PRO A 361 -2.92 31.56 0.02
CA PRO A 361 -2.94 31.24 1.45
C PRO A 361 -4.11 30.34 1.87
N THR A 362 -5.20 30.34 1.09
CA THR A 362 -6.40 29.56 1.35
C THR A 362 -6.97 29.03 0.04
N LEU A 363 -7.31 27.75 0.00
CA LEU A 363 -8.04 27.08 -1.07
C LEU A 363 -9.39 26.60 -0.56
N ASP A 364 -10.47 27.03 -1.23
CA ASP A 364 -11.82 26.54 -0.98
C ASP A 364 -12.02 25.22 -1.75
N LEU A 365 -12.27 24.12 -1.03
CA LEU A 365 -12.43 22.79 -1.63
C LEU A 365 -13.67 22.69 -2.54
N SER A 366 -14.62 23.63 -2.46
CA SER A 366 -15.73 23.71 -3.42
C SER A 366 -15.32 24.27 -4.80
N SER A 367 -14.11 24.82 -4.90
CA SER A 367 -13.57 25.39 -6.15
C SER A 367 -12.81 24.40 -7.03
N LEU A 368 -12.71 23.13 -6.60
CA LEU A 368 -12.08 22.07 -7.38
C LEU A 368 -12.84 21.81 -8.69
N ASP A 369 -12.13 21.75 -9.80
CA ASP A 369 -12.72 21.71 -11.14
C ASP A 369 -12.20 20.59 -12.06
N GLY A 370 -11.42 19.66 -11.50
CA GLY A 370 -10.77 18.57 -12.21
C GLY A 370 -9.36 18.90 -12.71
N ARG A 371 -8.93 20.17 -12.68
CA ARG A 371 -7.57 20.61 -13.07
C ARG A 371 -6.70 21.03 -11.89
N ASN A 372 -7.31 21.31 -10.76
CA ASN A 372 -6.65 21.68 -9.49
C ASN A 372 -6.99 20.69 -8.37
N GLY A 373 -7.51 19.53 -8.75
CA GLY A 373 -8.10 18.54 -7.86
C GLY A 373 -9.57 18.26 -8.18
N PHE A 374 -10.16 17.34 -7.43
CA PHE A 374 -11.53 16.87 -7.63
C PHE A 374 -12.16 16.37 -6.32
N ARG A 375 -13.49 16.13 -6.36
CA ARG A 375 -14.26 15.62 -5.23
C ARG A 375 -14.76 14.19 -5.48
N LEU A 376 -14.67 13.34 -4.46
CA LEU A 376 -15.25 12.00 -4.40
C LEU A 376 -16.49 12.01 -3.50
N ASP A 377 -17.66 11.68 -4.04
CA ASP A 377 -18.93 11.65 -3.29
C ASP A 377 -19.35 10.22 -2.93
N GLY A 378 -19.59 9.98 -1.64
CA GLY A 378 -20.06 8.69 -1.11
C GLY A 378 -21.45 8.28 -1.61
N GLU A 379 -21.75 6.98 -1.60
CA GLU A 379 -22.91 6.42 -2.31
C GLU A 379 -24.27 6.76 -1.67
N MET A 380 -24.45 6.47 -0.38
CA MET A 380 -25.74 6.58 0.31
C MET A 380 -25.64 7.29 1.65
N ALA A 381 -26.79 7.76 2.14
CA ALA A 381 -26.89 8.36 3.47
C ALA A 381 -26.39 7.39 4.56
N HIS A 382 -25.60 7.92 5.49
CA HIS A 382 -25.01 7.24 6.65
C HIS A 382 -23.84 6.28 6.36
N ASP A 383 -23.40 6.11 5.12
CA ASP A 383 -22.24 5.27 4.78
C ASP A 383 -20.92 5.80 5.37
N GLN A 384 -20.83 7.10 5.65
CA GLN A 384 -19.65 7.79 6.18
C GLN A 384 -18.41 7.63 5.28
N SER A 385 -18.55 7.74 3.96
CA SER A 385 -17.40 7.74 3.04
C SER A 385 -16.42 8.87 3.37
N GLY A 386 -15.11 8.60 3.33
CA GLY A 386 -14.09 9.56 3.75
C GLY A 386 -13.90 9.58 5.27
N ARG A 387 -14.31 8.51 5.97
CA ARG A 387 -14.01 8.34 7.41
C ARG A 387 -12.51 8.14 7.65
N SER A 388 -11.88 7.42 6.74
CA SER A 388 -10.44 7.23 6.60
C SER A 388 -10.11 7.36 5.13
N VAL A 389 -9.04 8.07 4.80
CA VAL A 389 -8.52 8.23 3.44
C VAL A 389 -7.02 7.97 3.43
N SER A 390 -6.51 7.43 2.33
CA SER A 390 -5.07 7.24 2.11
C SER A 390 -4.76 7.26 0.61
N GLY A 391 -3.52 7.61 0.25
CA GLY A 391 -2.91 7.14 -0.99
C GLY A 391 -2.81 5.61 -0.95
N ALA A 392 -2.98 4.98 -2.09
CA ALA A 392 -2.92 3.54 -2.26
C ALA A 392 -1.60 3.08 -2.92
N GLY A 393 -0.83 4.00 -3.50
CA GLY A 393 0.27 3.65 -4.41
C GLY A 393 -0.29 3.23 -5.77
N ASP A 394 0.55 2.68 -6.66
CA ASP A 394 0.13 2.20 -7.98
C ASP A 394 -0.36 0.75 -7.89
N VAL A 395 -1.63 0.57 -7.49
CA VAL A 395 -2.17 -0.78 -7.23
C VAL A 395 -2.51 -1.52 -8.53
N ASN A 396 -2.54 -0.82 -9.65
CA ASN A 396 -2.87 -1.37 -10.96
C ASN A 396 -1.68 -1.40 -11.95
N GLY A 397 -0.54 -0.85 -11.57
CA GLY A 397 0.71 -0.84 -12.32
C GLY A 397 0.67 0.01 -13.59
N ASP A 398 -0.18 1.04 -13.65
CA ASP A 398 -0.30 1.93 -14.80
C ASP A 398 0.64 3.15 -14.74
N GLY A 399 1.36 3.29 -13.63
CA GLY A 399 2.36 4.31 -13.36
C GLY A 399 1.81 5.58 -12.71
N PHE A 400 0.58 5.58 -12.20
CA PHE A 400 -0.01 6.67 -11.43
C PHE A 400 -0.39 6.18 -10.04
N ASP A 401 -0.20 7.03 -9.03
CA ASP A 401 -0.65 6.69 -7.68
C ASP A 401 -2.18 6.64 -7.61
N ASP A 402 -2.72 5.70 -6.83
CA ASP A 402 -4.15 5.50 -6.63
C ASP A 402 -4.59 5.96 -5.24
N LEU A 403 -5.91 5.92 -4.97
CA LEU A 403 -6.49 6.33 -3.69
C LEU A 403 -7.33 5.24 -3.08
N ILE A 404 -7.39 5.20 -1.75
CA ILE A 404 -8.38 4.40 -1.01
C ILE A 404 -9.20 5.25 -0.03
N VAL A 405 -10.52 5.04 -0.06
CA VAL A 405 -11.51 5.78 0.76
C VAL A 405 -12.41 4.81 1.52
N GLY A 406 -12.37 4.87 2.85
CA GLY A 406 -13.19 4.04 3.74
C GLY A 406 -14.61 4.59 3.96
N ALA A 407 -15.60 3.69 3.93
CA ALA A 407 -17.01 3.95 4.21
C ALA A 407 -17.56 2.85 5.17
N PRO A 408 -17.17 2.89 6.46
CA PRO A 408 -17.37 1.77 7.38
C PRO A 408 -18.82 1.45 7.71
N HIS A 409 -19.75 2.36 7.42
CA HIS A 409 -21.16 2.18 7.70
C HIS A 409 -21.97 1.84 6.45
N ALA A 410 -21.32 1.63 5.30
CA ALA A 410 -21.98 1.06 4.14
C ALA A 410 -22.53 -0.34 4.46
N ASP A 411 -23.60 -0.73 3.78
CA ASP A 411 -24.32 -1.98 4.05
C ASP A 411 -24.26 -3.03 2.91
N PRO A 412 -23.11 -3.32 2.27
CA PRO A 412 -23.08 -4.25 1.14
C PRO A 412 -23.49 -5.69 1.50
N ASN A 413 -23.10 -6.16 2.69
CA ASN A 413 -23.28 -7.54 3.15
C ASN A 413 -24.04 -7.63 4.50
N GLY A 414 -24.70 -6.56 4.92
CA GLY A 414 -25.38 -6.45 6.21
C GLY A 414 -25.20 -5.07 6.82
N ILE A 415 -25.91 -4.79 7.92
CA ILE A 415 -25.85 -3.48 8.59
C ILE A 415 -24.41 -3.20 9.03
N HIS A 416 -23.82 -2.08 8.62
CA HIS A 416 -22.46 -1.65 8.89
C HIS A 416 -21.41 -2.74 8.61
N SER A 417 -21.60 -3.52 7.55
CA SER A 417 -20.56 -4.43 7.07
C SER A 417 -19.36 -3.66 6.50
N GLY A 418 -19.62 -2.45 6.00
CA GLY A 418 -18.61 -1.52 5.56
C GLY A 418 -18.14 -1.78 4.13
N SER A 419 -17.70 -0.71 3.47
CA SER A 419 -17.05 -0.76 2.16
C SER A 419 -15.82 0.14 2.15
N SER A 420 -14.89 -0.11 1.24
CA SER A 420 -13.85 0.82 0.84
C SER A 420 -13.84 0.98 -0.68
N TYR A 421 -13.39 2.12 -1.17
CA TYR A 421 -13.35 2.44 -2.60
C TYR A 421 -11.94 2.76 -3.01
N VAL A 422 -11.46 2.10 -4.06
CA VAL A 422 -10.16 2.37 -4.67
C VAL A 422 -10.42 3.14 -5.95
N VAL A 423 -9.82 4.31 -6.10
CA VAL A 423 -9.98 5.19 -7.27
C VAL A 423 -8.63 5.32 -7.95
N PHE A 424 -8.59 5.02 -9.25
CA PHE A 424 -7.35 5.00 -10.00
C PHE A 424 -6.86 6.39 -10.41
N GLY A 425 -5.54 6.56 -10.36
CA GLY A 425 -4.82 7.66 -10.97
C GLY A 425 -4.88 7.65 -12.48
N LYS A 426 -4.58 8.80 -13.09
CA LYS A 426 -4.46 8.95 -14.55
C LYS A 426 -3.93 10.31 -14.96
N ASN A 427 -3.16 10.32 -16.05
CA ASN A 427 -2.76 11.54 -16.78
C ASN A 427 -3.84 12.12 -17.70
N SER A 428 -5.11 12.01 -17.32
CA SER A 428 -6.20 12.66 -18.05
C SER A 428 -7.03 13.53 -17.11
N ASP A 429 -7.65 14.59 -17.63
CA ASP A 429 -8.50 15.47 -16.82
C ASP A 429 -9.50 14.64 -15.98
N PHE A 430 -9.49 14.83 -14.67
CA PHE A 430 -10.51 14.29 -13.78
C PHE A 430 -11.80 15.10 -13.94
N ASP A 431 -12.94 14.44 -13.74
CA ASP A 431 -14.18 15.18 -13.52
C ASP A 431 -14.09 15.91 -12.18
N ALA A 432 -14.60 17.14 -12.11
CA ALA A 432 -14.62 17.92 -10.86
C ALA A 432 -15.30 17.17 -9.69
N THR A 433 -16.22 16.26 -10.02
CA THR A 433 -16.91 15.41 -9.05
C THR A 433 -17.09 14.01 -9.62
N ILE A 434 -16.61 13.02 -8.86
CA ILE A 434 -16.76 11.60 -9.14
C ILE A 434 -17.66 11.02 -8.06
N ASN A 435 -18.72 10.31 -8.47
CA ASN A 435 -19.61 9.63 -7.53
C ASN A 435 -19.20 8.17 -7.42
N LEU A 436 -18.85 7.73 -6.22
CA LEU A 436 -18.30 6.40 -5.95
C LEU A 436 -19.27 5.27 -6.37
N SER A 437 -20.58 5.56 -6.40
CA SER A 437 -21.61 4.62 -6.88
C SER A 437 -21.55 4.29 -8.38
N ASN A 438 -20.73 5.02 -9.15
CA ASN A 438 -20.63 4.87 -10.60
C ASN A 438 -19.18 4.64 -11.08
N LEU A 439 -18.28 4.26 -10.19
CA LEU A 439 -16.88 4.00 -10.51
C LEU A 439 -16.77 2.89 -11.56
N GLY A 440 -16.29 3.23 -12.77
CA GLY A 440 -16.09 2.23 -13.83
C GLY A 440 -14.89 1.34 -13.53
N SER A 441 -14.80 0.18 -14.18
CA SER A 441 -13.64 -0.73 -14.05
C SER A 441 -12.30 -0.09 -14.37
N ASP A 442 -12.32 0.95 -15.21
CA ASP A 442 -11.14 1.70 -15.64
C ASP A 442 -10.83 2.89 -14.70
N ASP A 443 -11.75 3.21 -13.78
CA ASP A 443 -11.60 4.31 -12.82
C ASP A 443 -11.40 3.79 -11.38
N GLY A 444 -11.58 2.50 -11.12
CA GLY A 444 -11.38 1.89 -9.81
C GLY A 444 -12.32 0.72 -9.49
N PHE A 445 -12.41 0.37 -8.21
CA PHE A 445 -13.24 -0.72 -7.70
C PHE A 445 -13.68 -0.49 -6.24
N ARG A 446 -14.61 -1.33 -5.77
CA ARG A 446 -15.11 -1.34 -4.40
C ARG A 446 -14.72 -2.63 -3.68
N LEU A 447 -14.29 -2.50 -2.44
CA LEU A 447 -14.03 -3.59 -1.49
C LEU A 447 -15.20 -3.67 -0.51
N ASP A 448 -15.90 -4.80 -0.45
CA ASP A 448 -17.05 -5.00 0.45
C ASP A 448 -16.67 -5.88 1.65
N GLY A 449 -16.97 -5.41 2.86
CA GLY A 449 -16.74 -6.11 4.13
C GLY A 449 -17.54 -7.41 4.25
N GLU A 450 -17.11 -8.30 5.15
CA GLU A 450 -17.61 -9.68 5.20
C GLU A 450 -18.99 -9.82 5.86
N ALA A 451 -19.17 -9.28 7.07
CA ALA A 451 -20.35 -9.52 7.90
C ALA A 451 -20.92 -8.23 8.51
N GLU A 452 -22.15 -8.31 9.02
CA GLU A 452 -22.80 -7.20 9.70
C GLU A 452 -22.00 -6.76 10.94
N PHE A 453 -21.91 -5.44 11.14
CA PHE A 453 -21.22 -4.76 12.23
C PHE A 453 -19.69 -4.86 12.24
N ASP A 454 -19.05 -5.48 11.25
CA ASP A 454 -17.58 -5.53 11.17
C ASP A 454 -16.95 -4.12 11.02
N ASN A 455 -17.70 -3.15 10.48
CA ASN A 455 -17.25 -1.80 10.14
C ASN A 455 -15.99 -1.76 9.25
N SER A 456 -15.91 -2.64 8.25
CA SER A 456 -14.77 -2.67 7.32
C SER A 456 -14.57 -1.33 6.61
N GLY A 457 -13.33 -0.87 6.48
CA GLY A 457 -13.03 0.48 5.98
C GLY A 457 -13.03 1.54 7.08
N ARG A 458 -12.97 1.13 8.35
CA ARG A 458 -12.83 2.05 9.48
C ARG A 458 -11.47 2.77 9.46
N SER A 459 -10.44 2.04 9.06
CA SER A 459 -9.09 2.52 8.75
C SER A 459 -8.68 1.88 7.43
N VAL A 460 -8.09 2.67 6.54
CA VAL A 460 -7.57 2.20 5.24
C VAL A 460 -6.19 2.81 5.00
N SER A 461 -5.32 2.08 4.31
CA SER A 461 -3.98 2.53 3.92
C SER A 461 -3.51 1.74 2.71
N SER A 462 -2.53 2.26 1.96
CA SER A 462 -1.62 1.38 1.21
C SER A 462 -0.92 0.43 2.19
N ALA A 463 -0.64 -0.78 1.73
CA ALA A 463 0.20 -1.75 2.43
C ALA A 463 1.64 -1.77 1.86
N GLY A 464 1.93 -0.96 0.84
CA GLY A 464 3.15 -1.13 0.03
C GLY A 464 3.10 -2.42 -0.79
N ASP A 465 4.22 -2.84 -1.36
CA ASP A 465 4.32 -4.10 -2.11
C ASP A 465 4.75 -5.23 -1.17
N VAL A 466 3.77 -5.87 -0.50
CA VAL A 466 4.05 -6.86 0.55
C VAL A 466 4.48 -8.21 -0.03
N ASN A 467 4.26 -8.42 -1.33
CA ASN A 467 4.60 -9.65 -2.04
C ASN A 467 5.72 -9.47 -3.09
N ASN A 468 6.20 -8.25 -3.30
CA ASN A 468 7.20 -7.83 -4.29
C ASN A 468 6.85 -8.25 -5.73
N ASP A 469 5.59 -8.14 -6.11
CA ASP A 469 5.11 -8.43 -7.47
C ASP A 469 5.11 -7.20 -8.40
N GLY A 470 5.48 -6.03 -7.86
CA GLY A 470 5.60 -4.76 -8.55
C GLY A 470 4.31 -3.94 -8.56
N PHE A 471 3.28 -4.34 -7.81
CA PHE A 471 2.07 -3.56 -7.57
C PHE A 471 1.97 -3.18 -6.10
N ASP A 472 1.51 -1.98 -5.80
CA ASP A 472 1.20 -1.65 -4.42
C ASP A 472 -0.05 -2.41 -3.94
N ASP A 473 -0.02 -2.83 -2.68
CA ASP A 473 -1.12 -3.54 -2.02
C ASP A 473 -1.92 -2.62 -1.10
N LEU A 474 -3.05 -3.12 -0.62
CA LEU A 474 -3.99 -2.36 0.21
C LEU A 474 -4.22 -3.04 1.54
N ILE A 475 -4.37 -2.27 2.62
CA ILE A 475 -4.84 -2.79 3.92
C ILE A 475 -6.12 -2.09 4.37
N VAL A 476 -7.12 -2.89 4.76
CA VAL A 476 -8.44 -2.43 5.22
C VAL A 476 -8.75 -3.01 6.60
N GLY A 477 -9.01 -2.15 7.58
CA GLY A 477 -9.35 -2.55 8.95
C GLY A 477 -10.86 -2.70 9.19
N ALA A 478 -11.23 -3.77 9.90
CA ALA A 478 -12.58 -4.10 10.36
C ALA A 478 -12.55 -4.43 11.88
N PRO A 479 -12.52 -3.41 12.75
CA PRO A 479 -12.21 -3.60 14.17
C PRO A 479 -13.30 -4.26 15.00
N GLU A 480 -14.49 -4.43 14.45
CA GLU A 480 -15.63 -5.09 15.13
C GLU A 480 -15.91 -6.47 14.52
N ALA A 481 -14.96 -7.04 13.77
CA ALA A 481 -15.07 -8.39 13.24
C ALA A 481 -14.99 -9.46 14.35
N ASP A 482 -15.89 -10.43 14.27
CA ASP A 482 -16.16 -11.41 15.33
C ASP A 482 -15.48 -12.80 15.13
N LEU A 483 -14.47 -12.89 14.26
CA LEU A 483 -13.98 -14.17 13.74
C LEU A 483 -13.26 -15.04 14.78
N ASP A 484 -12.42 -14.46 15.63
CA ASP A 484 -11.68 -15.15 16.71
C ASP A 484 -12.19 -14.78 18.12
N GLY A 485 -13.32 -14.08 18.19
CA GLY A 485 -13.95 -13.63 19.41
C GLY A 485 -14.84 -12.42 19.12
N ILE A 486 -15.76 -12.09 20.02
CA ILE A 486 -16.58 -10.88 19.86
C ILE A 486 -15.64 -9.67 19.79
N ASP A 487 -15.80 -8.80 18.79
CA ASP A 487 -15.00 -7.60 18.58
C ASP A 487 -13.47 -7.87 18.61
N SER A 488 -13.02 -9.06 18.18
CA SER A 488 -11.58 -9.35 18.08
C SER A 488 -10.88 -8.49 17.03
N GLY A 489 -11.60 -8.14 15.97
CA GLY A 489 -11.14 -7.32 14.86
C GLY A 489 -10.30 -8.08 13.83
N SER A 490 -10.40 -7.68 12.57
CA SER A 490 -9.63 -8.24 11.46
C SER A 490 -9.13 -7.15 10.53
N SER A 491 -7.97 -7.38 9.91
CA SER A 491 -7.45 -6.59 8.78
C SER A 491 -7.42 -7.44 7.52
N TYR A 492 -7.58 -6.80 6.38
CA TYR A 492 -7.57 -7.45 5.07
C TYR A 492 -6.49 -6.80 4.22
N VAL A 493 -5.48 -7.57 3.83
CA VAL A 493 -4.48 -7.17 2.84
C VAL A 493 -4.96 -7.66 1.48
N VAL A 494 -5.13 -6.77 0.51
CA VAL A 494 -5.59 -7.08 -0.84
C VAL A 494 -4.45 -6.81 -1.80
N PHE A 495 -4.08 -7.81 -2.62
CA PHE A 495 -2.96 -7.65 -3.53
C PHE A 495 -3.30 -6.78 -4.74
N GLY A 496 -2.35 -5.92 -5.09
CA GLY A 496 -2.29 -5.15 -6.33
C GLY A 496 -2.25 -6.08 -7.55
N ARG A 497 -2.70 -5.57 -8.70
CA ARG A 497 -2.66 -6.29 -9.99
C ARG A 497 -3.11 -5.42 -11.15
N SER A 498 -2.61 -5.76 -12.33
CA SER A 498 -2.95 -5.10 -13.60
C SER A 498 -4.44 -5.09 -14.00
N SER A 499 -5.29 -5.90 -13.36
CA SER A 499 -6.74 -5.85 -13.55
C SER A 499 -7.46 -6.44 -12.35
N PHE A 500 -8.43 -5.69 -11.84
CA PHE A 500 -9.34 -6.12 -10.77
C PHE A 500 -10.67 -6.67 -11.28
N THR A 501 -10.80 -6.80 -12.61
CA THR A 501 -11.92 -7.50 -13.23
C THR A 501 -11.55 -8.96 -13.50
N ASP A 502 -12.45 -9.89 -13.20
CA ASP A 502 -12.29 -11.30 -13.59
C ASP A 502 -12.56 -11.53 -15.10
N ASP A 503 -12.65 -10.46 -15.91
CA ASP A 503 -12.90 -10.56 -17.34
C ASP A 503 -11.68 -11.15 -18.05
N GLY A 504 -11.83 -12.36 -18.57
CA GLY A 504 -10.76 -13.07 -19.29
C GLY A 504 -9.77 -13.81 -18.40
N VAL A 505 -9.97 -13.86 -17.08
CA VAL A 505 -9.13 -14.66 -16.18
C VAL A 505 -9.58 -16.13 -16.19
N ILE A 506 -8.62 -17.04 -16.34
CA ILE A 506 -8.82 -18.49 -16.30
C ILE A 506 -7.99 -19.03 -15.14
N ARG A 507 -8.66 -19.28 -14.00
CA ARG A 507 -8.03 -19.77 -12.77
C ARG A 507 -8.04 -21.30 -12.68
N GLY A 508 -6.92 -21.86 -12.27
CA GLY A 508 -6.79 -23.22 -11.77
C GLY A 508 -7.02 -23.29 -10.26
N THR A 509 -6.57 -24.39 -9.67
CA THR A 509 -6.63 -24.74 -8.27
C THR A 509 -5.23 -25.16 -7.81
N PRO A 510 -4.96 -25.36 -6.51
CA PRO A 510 -3.66 -25.85 -6.05
C PRO A 510 -3.29 -27.31 -6.42
N GLY A 511 -3.84 -27.86 -7.50
CA GLY A 511 -3.43 -29.16 -8.02
C GLY A 511 -3.50 -29.22 -9.53
N ASP A 512 -2.91 -30.25 -10.15
CA ASP A 512 -2.75 -30.36 -11.60
C ASP A 512 -4.03 -30.08 -12.42
N ASP A 513 -4.10 -28.90 -13.06
CA ASP A 513 -5.22 -28.43 -13.86
C ASP A 513 -4.95 -28.39 -15.36
N VAL A 514 -6.04 -28.29 -16.13
CA VAL A 514 -5.98 -28.09 -17.59
C VAL A 514 -6.80 -26.86 -17.96
N LEU A 515 -6.09 -25.76 -18.16
CA LEU A 515 -6.65 -24.45 -18.47
C LEU A 515 -6.62 -24.22 -19.98
N THR A 516 -7.74 -23.78 -20.56
CA THR A 516 -7.85 -23.61 -22.01
C THR A 516 -8.56 -22.31 -22.33
N GLY A 517 -7.82 -21.38 -22.94
CA GLY A 517 -8.34 -20.09 -23.38
C GLY A 517 -8.94 -20.10 -24.77
N THR A 518 -9.16 -18.91 -25.27
CA THR A 518 -9.75 -18.61 -26.57
C THR A 518 -8.76 -17.86 -27.44
N SER A 519 -9.27 -17.08 -28.39
CA SER A 519 -8.46 -16.21 -29.25
C SER A 519 -8.53 -14.75 -28.79
N ALA A 520 -9.18 -14.47 -27.66
CA ALA A 520 -9.17 -13.16 -27.03
C ALA A 520 -7.97 -13.08 -26.08
N ALA A 521 -7.68 -11.88 -25.56
CA ALA A 521 -6.67 -11.74 -24.52
C ALA A 521 -7.23 -12.30 -23.21
N GLU A 522 -6.53 -13.27 -22.63
CA GLU A 522 -6.88 -13.88 -21.34
C GLU A 522 -5.68 -13.92 -20.40
N ARG A 523 -5.94 -13.95 -19.10
CA ARG A 523 -4.94 -14.18 -18.06
C ARG A 523 -5.12 -15.55 -17.46
N PHE A 524 -4.10 -16.39 -17.52
CA PHE A 524 -4.08 -17.70 -16.89
C PHE A 524 -3.36 -17.60 -15.55
N GLU A 525 -4.04 -18.03 -14.50
CA GLU A 525 -3.51 -18.16 -13.15
C GLU A 525 -3.63 -19.65 -12.81
N ALA A 526 -2.53 -20.39 -12.91
CA ALA A 526 -2.58 -21.84 -12.78
C ALA A 526 -2.85 -22.30 -11.34
N GLY A 527 -2.36 -21.56 -10.35
CA GLY A 527 -2.21 -22.07 -8.98
C GLY A 527 -1.05 -23.07 -8.88
N ASP A 528 -0.78 -23.57 -7.67
CA ASP A 528 0.16 -24.67 -7.46
C ASP A 528 -0.26 -25.93 -8.25
N GLY A 529 0.69 -26.74 -8.72
CA GLY A 529 0.36 -27.99 -9.39
C GLY A 529 1.34 -28.39 -10.47
N ASN A 530 0.96 -29.28 -11.38
CA ASN A 530 1.66 -29.41 -12.66
C ASN A 530 0.65 -29.16 -13.75
N ASP A 531 0.59 -27.91 -14.18
CA ASP A 531 -0.54 -27.35 -14.86
C ASP A 531 -0.36 -27.36 -16.37
N ARG A 532 -1.49 -27.35 -17.06
CA ARG A 532 -1.52 -27.34 -18.52
C ARG A 532 -2.33 -26.17 -19.04
N MET A 533 -1.65 -25.07 -19.33
CA MET A 533 -2.24 -23.88 -19.93
C MET A 533 -2.18 -23.93 -21.47
N ILE A 534 -3.31 -23.67 -22.13
CA ILE A 534 -3.42 -23.68 -23.59
C ILE A 534 -4.04 -22.36 -24.07
N GLY A 535 -3.18 -21.43 -24.46
CA GLY A 535 -3.56 -20.23 -25.23
C GLY A 535 -3.96 -20.60 -26.65
N ARG A 536 -5.06 -20.04 -27.16
CA ARG A 536 -5.48 -20.23 -28.56
C ARG A 536 -5.35 -18.95 -29.39
N GLY A 537 -4.48 -18.05 -28.92
CA GLY A 537 -4.09 -16.78 -29.54
C GLY A 537 -4.67 -15.60 -28.76
N GLY A 538 -4.22 -14.39 -29.07
CA GLY A 538 -4.55 -13.22 -28.25
C GLY A 538 -3.35 -12.71 -27.45
N ALA A 539 -3.51 -11.56 -26.82
CA ALA A 539 -2.51 -10.98 -25.93
C ALA A 539 -2.64 -11.61 -24.54
N ASP A 540 -2.32 -12.90 -24.46
CA ASP A 540 -2.49 -13.69 -23.24
C ASP A 540 -1.37 -13.44 -22.22
N VAL A 541 -1.71 -13.50 -20.94
CA VAL A 541 -0.77 -13.57 -19.81
C VAL A 541 -0.82 -14.98 -19.22
N PHE A 542 0.33 -15.62 -19.01
CA PHE A 542 0.41 -16.94 -18.36
C PHE A 542 1.24 -16.88 -17.10
N LEU A 543 0.66 -17.34 -15.99
CA LEU A 543 1.33 -17.51 -14.70
C LEU A 543 1.24 -18.99 -14.30
N GLY A 544 2.38 -19.65 -14.28
CA GLY A 544 2.54 -21.05 -13.85
C GLY A 544 2.53 -21.25 -12.34
N GLU A 545 3.04 -20.28 -11.58
CA GLU A 545 3.19 -20.39 -10.13
C GLU A 545 4.06 -21.60 -9.73
N ALA A 546 3.77 -22.34 -8.65
CA ALA A 546 4.63 -23.44 -8.23
C ALA A 546 4.28 -24.74 -8.93
N GLY A 547 5.22 -25.34 -9.68
CA GLY A 547 4.86 -26.53 -10.43
C GLY A 547 5.88 -27.15 -11.36
N ASN A 548 5.41 -27.92 -12.33
CA ASN A 548 6.16 -28.22 -13.55
C ASN A 548 5.17 -28.14 -14.70
N ASP A 549 5.04 -26.95 -15.24
CA ASP A 549 3.90 -26.55 -16.03
C ASP A 549 4.15 -26.70 -17.52
N TYR A 550 3.05 -26.77 -18.24
CA TYR A 550 3.03 -26.86 -19.69
C TYR A 550 2.21 -25.72 -20.26
N ILE A 551 2.90 -24.70 -20.76
CA ILE A 551 2.33 -23.51 -21.36
C ILE A 551 2.38 -23.65 -22.88
N ARG A 552 1.22 -23.72 -23.54
CA ARG A 552 1.13 -23.80 -25.00
C ARG A 552 0.61 -22.50 -25.58
N ILE A 553 1.49 -21.77 -26.27
CA ILE A 553 1.14 -20.55 -27.00
C ILE A 553 0.81 -20.84 -28.47
N SER A 554 -0.22 -20.18 -28.99
CA SER A 554 -0.70 -20.39 -30.37
C SER A 554 -0.12 -19.40 -31.38
N ASP A 555 0.33 -18.23 -30.92
CA ASP A 555 1.03 -17.21 -31.68
C ASP A 555 2.03 -16.47 -30.77
N LEU A 556 2.71 -15.46 -31.32
CA LEU A 556 3.71 -14.64 -30.62
C LEU A 556 3.16 -13.29 -30.14
N GLY A 557 1.83 -13.13 -30.16
CA GLY A 557 1.12 -11.92 -29.76
C GLY A 557 0.80 -11.87 -28.27
N PHE A 558 1.19 -12.88 -27.49
CA PHE A 558 1.01 -12.94 -26.04
C PHE A 558 1.66 -11.74 -25.33
N GLU A 559 1.12 -11.39 -24.18
CA GLU A 559 1.58 -10.29 -23.35
C GLU A 559 2.80 -10.72 -22.53
N SER A 560 2.66 -11.79 -21.73
CA SER A 560 3.75 -12.38 -20.95
C SER A 560 3.56 -13.89 -20.72
N VAL A 561 4.66 -14.59 -20.47
CA VAL A 561 4.71 -16.00 -20.07
C VAL A 561 5.68 -16.13 -18.91
N ASP A 562 5.17 -16.47 -17.74
CA ASP A 562 5.96 -16.84 -16.58
C ASP A 562 5.64 -18.28 -16.18
N GLY A 563 6.66 -19.14 -16.19
CA GLY A 563 6.51 -20.52 -15.74
C GLY A 563 6.51 -20.68 -14.23
N GLY A 564 6.95 -19.66 -13.48
CA GLY A 564 7.04 -19.74 -12.03
C GLY A 564 8.12 -20.70 -11.54
N ILE A 565 7.93 -21.28 -10.34
CA ILE A 565 8.92 -22.14 -9.68
C ILE A 565 8.77 -23.57 -10.18
N GLY A 566 9.79 -24.10 -10.87
CA GLY A 566 9.69 -25.47 -11.33
C GLY A 566 10.61 -25.90 -12.45
N ASN A 567 10.16 -26.90 -13.22
CA ASN A 567 10.76 -27.22 -14.52
C ASN A 567 9.71 -27.10 -15.60
N ASP A 568 9.62 -25.91 -16.17
CA ASP A 568 8.45 -25.51 -16.93
C ASP A 568 8.71 -25.61 -18.42
N THR A 569 7.64 -25.87 -19.16
CA THR A 569 7.69 -26.13 -20.58
C THR A 569 6.83 -25.14 -21.35
N MET A 570 7.48 -24.24 -22.10
CA MET A 570 6.83 -23.44 -23.12
C MET A 570 6.78 -24.21 -24.46
N ALA A 571 5.60 -24.35 -25.05
CA ALA A 571 5.39 -25.05 -26.30
C ALA A 571 4.78 -24.14 -27.38
N LEU A 572 5.44 -24.08 -28.54
CA LEU A 572 4.95 -23.39 -29.71
C LEU A 572 3.88 -24.24 -30.41
N GLY A 573 2.62 -23.89 -30.20
CA GLY A 573 1.46 -24.58 -30.76
C GLY A 573 1.01 -24.09 -32.14
N GLY A 574 1.55 -22.95 -32.61
CA GLY A 574 1.21 -22.29 -33.88
C GLY A 574 1.87 -22.90 -35.12
N SER A 575 1.92 -22.11 -36.20
CA SER A 575 2.57 -22.53 -37.45
C SER A 575 3.65 -21.58 -37.94
N GLY A 576 4.86 -22.10 -38.16
CA GLY A 576 6.00 -21.33 -38.67
C GLY A 576 6.39 -20.15 -37.80
N LEU A 577 6.34 -20.32 -36.48
CA LEU A 577 6.62 -19.25 -35.52
C LEU A 577 8.12 -18.96 -35.47
N ASN A 578 8.49 -17.68 -35.46
CA ASN A 578 9.87 -17.22 -35.30
C ASN A 578 10.02 -16.49 -33.97
N LEU A 579 10.25 -17.26 -32.92
CA LEU A 579 10.44 -16.75 -31.57
C LEU A 579 11.86 -16.17 -31.46
N ASN A 580 11.96 -14.86 -31.24
CA ASN A 580 13.23 -14.21 -30.97
C ASN A 580 13.29 -13.71 -29.52
N LEU A 581 14.05 -14.40 -28.68
CA LEU A 581 14.14 -14.05 -27.26
C LEU A 581 14.78 -12.67 -27.04
N THR A 582 15.65 -12.21 -27.95
CA THR A 582 16.26 -10.87 -27.82
C THR A 582 15.25 -9.75 -27.98
N ASP A 583 14.14 -10.01 -28.68
CA ASP A 583 13.07 -9.04 -28.92
C ASP A 583 11.95 -9.16 -27.87
N MET A 584 12.06 -10.14 -26.95
CA MET A 584 11.07 -10.48 -25.93
C MET A 584 11.64 -10.38 -24.51
N ALA A 585 12.63 -9.50 -24.31
CA ALA A 585 13.18 -9.24 -22.98
C ALA A 585 12.07 -8.84 -22.01
N GLY A 586 12.01 -9.50 -20.85
CA GLY A 586 11.00 -9.26 -19.81
C GLY A 586 9.61 -9.86 -20.09
N LYS A 587 9.38 -10.46 -21.27
CA LYS A 587 8.09 -11.10 -21.59
C LYS A 587 8.04 -12.60 -21.30
N ILE A 588 9.19 -13.25 -21.12
CA ILE A 588 9.28 -14.68 -20.85
C ILE A 588 10.27 -14.92 -19.72
N SER A 589 9.82 -15.62 -18.67
CA SER A 589 10.59 -16.01 -17.48
C SER A 589 10.18 -17.39 -16.98
N GLY A 590 11.01 -18.00 -16.13
CA GLY A 590 10.74 -19.29 -15.49
C GLY A 590 10.54 -20.45 -16.47
N ILE A 591 11.32 -20.55 -17.57
CA ILE A 591 11.18 -21.62 -18.58
C ILE A 591 12.49 -22.42 -18.75
N GLU A 592 12.47 -23.69 -18.38
CA GLU A 592 13.59 -24.63 -18.56
C GLU A 592 13.53 -25.36 -19.91
N THR A 593 12.33 -25.48 -20.50
CA THR A 593 12.14 -26.25 -21.74
C THR A 593 11.31 -25.50 -22.78
N ILE A 594 11.87 -25.28 -23.97
CA ILE A 594 11.13 -24.82 -25.14
C ILE A 594 10.87 -25.98 -26.11
N ARG A 595 9.60 -26.15 -26.50
CA ARG A 595 9.15 -27.16 -27.48
C ARG A 595 8.68 -26.49 -28.76
N LEU A 596 9.40 -26.72 -29.86
CA LEU A 596 9.13 -26.22 -31.20
C LEU A 596 8.17 -27.11 -32.02
N PHE A 597 7.45 -28.05 -31.39
CA PHE A 597 6.58 -29.03 -32.08
C PHE A 597 5.30 -28.47 -32.73
N GLY A 598 5.29 -27.19 -33.10
CA GLY A 598 4.24 -26.58 -33.90
C GLY A 598 4.18 -27.17 -35.32
N THR A 599 3.30 -26.63 -36.16
CA THR A 599 3.18 -27.07 -37.56
C THR A 599 4.06 -26.22 -38.48
N GLY A 600 4.73 -26.80 -39.46
CA GLY A 600 5.70 -26.05 -40.28
C GLY A 600 7.00 -25.76 -39.52
N ASP A 601 7.88 -25.00 -40.15
CA ASP A 601 9.27 -24.81 -39.69
C ASP A 601 9.33 -23.65 -38.67
N ASN A 602 9.57 -23.95 -37.40
CA ASN A 602 9.68 -22.94 -36.35
C ASN A 602 11.14 -22.56 -36.11
N THR A 603 11.37 -21.31 -35.72
CA THR A 603 12.72 -20.80 -35.44
C THR A 603 12.76 -20.23 -34.03
N LEU A 604 13.83 -20.56 -33.29
CA LEU A 604 14.18 -19.93 -32.02
C LEU A 604 15.50 -19.16 -32.18
N THR A 605 15.48 -17.86 -31.89
CA THR A 605 16.68 -17.01 -31.86
C THR A 605 16.99 -16.64 -30.41
N LEU A 606 18.25 -16.83 -29.99
CA LEU A 606 18.69 -16.61 -28.61
C LEU A 606 20.17 -16.22 -28.49
N THR A 607 20.52 -15.71 -27.33
CA THR A 607 21.87 -15.44 -26.85
C THR A 607 22.16 -16.21 -25.56
N ALA A 608 23.41 -16.19 -25.09
CA ALA A 608 23.75 -16.79 -23.80
C ALA A 608 23.10 -16.05 -22.62
N ALA A 609 22.90 -14.72 -22.73
CA ALA A 609 22.21 -13.94 -21.72
C ALA A 609 20.74 -14.34 -21.61
N ASP A 610 20.08 -14.57 -22.75
CA ASP A 610 18.68 -15.02 -22.76
C ASP A 610 18.53 -16.35 -22.03
N VAL A 611 19.46 -17.30 -22.21
CA VAL A 611 19.43 -18.60 -21.50
C VAL A 611 19.58 -18.44 -19.98
N LEU A 612 20.40 -17.50 -19.53
CA LEU A 612 20.60 -17.24 -18.09
C LEU A 612 19.40 -16.51 -17.47
N ASN A 613 18.69 -15.72 -18.26
CA ASN A 613 17.54 -14.95 -17.78
C ASN A 613 16.23 -15.74 -17.89
N LEU A 614 16.18 -16.81 -18.71
CA LEU A 614 14.95 -17.56 -18.95
C LEU A 614 14.65 -18.57 -17.84
N SER A 615 15.66 -19.25 -17.32
CA SER A 615 15.49 -20.32 -16.32
C SER A 615 15.92 -19.82 -14.95
N ASP A 616 15.04 -20.01 -13.98
CA ASP A 616 15.21 -19.63 -12.58
C ASP A 616 15.82 -20.78 -11.74
N THR A 617 15.65 -22.03 -12.21
CA THR A 617 16.15 -23.22 -11.51
C THR A 617 17.52 -23.70 -12.00
N THR A 618 17.87 -23.44 -13.27
CA THR A 618 19.14 -23.90 -13.84
C THR A 618 19.69 -22.93 -14.88
N ASN A 619 21.01 -22.85 -15.03
CA ASN A 619 21.58 -22.16 -16.21
C ASN A 619 21.44 -22.99 -17.51
N THR A 620 20.45 -23.88 -17.61
CA THR A 620 20.29 -24.86 -18.68
C THR A 620 18.93 -24.78 -19.36
N LEU A 621 18.93 -24.39 -20.64
CA LEU A 621 17.73 -24.44 -21.47
C LEU A 621 17.70 -25.72 -22.32
N ARG A 622 16.58 -26.44 -22.30
CA ARG A 622 16.32 -27.59 -23.18
C ARG A 622 15.43 -27.18 -24.34
N VAL A 623 15.82 -27.48 -25.56
CA VAL A 623 15.03 -27.18 -26.76
C VAL A 623 14.79 -28.44 -27.55
N ASN A 624 13.52 -28.75 -27.81
CA ASN A 624 13.10 -29.89 -28.63
C ASN A 624 12.26 -29.42 -29.81
N GLY A 625 12.33 -30.12 -30.94
CA GLY A 625 11.57 -29.81 -32.14
C GLY A 625 11.52 -30.97 -33.13
N ASN A 626 10.84 -30.76 -34.25
CA ASN A 626 10.72 -31.70 -35.36
C ASN A 626 11.64 -31.31 -36.54
N GLU A 627 11.63 -32.14 -37.58
CA GLU A 627 12.39 -31.87 -38.80
C GLU A 627 11.87 -30.60 -39.49
N GLY A 628 12.75 -29.62 -39.67
CA GLY A 628 12.42 -28.30 -40.23
C GLY A 628 12.66 -27.17 -39.22
N ASP A 629 12.55 -27.47 -37.93
CA ASP A 629 12.82 -26.49 -36.87
C ASP A 629 14.30 -26.11 -36.78
N ARG A 630 14.56 -24.87 -36.35
CA ARG A 630 15.92 -24.32 -36.29
C ARG A 630 16.16 -23.44 -35.07
N ILE A 631 17.38 -23.50 -34.54
CA ILE A 631 17.93 -22.52 -33.60
C ILE A 631 18.95 -21.64 -34.31
N VAL A 632 18.91 -20.33 -34.02
CA VAL A 632 19.82 -19.30 -34.54
C VAL A 632 20.43 -18.52 -33.39
N GLY A 633 21.69 -18.09 -33.52
CA GLY A 633 22.41 -17.35 -32.49
C GLY A 633 23.57 -18.12 -31.87
N LEU A 634 23.88 -19.31 -32.39
CA LEU A 634 24.98 -20.16 -31.88
C LEU A 634 26.29 -19.98 -32.66
N SER A 635 26.29 -19.22 -33.75
CA SER A 635 27.47 -19.04 -34.62
C SER A 635 28.65 -18.28 -33.98
N HIS A 636 28.46 -17.59 -32.86
CA HIS A 636 29.50 -16.87 -32.13
C HIS A 636 29.40 -17.08 -30.61
N GLY A 637 30.53 -17.33 -29.95
CA GLY A 637 30.63 -17.38 -28.48
C GLY A 637 30.29 -18.74 -27.84
N TRP A 638 29.57 -19.61 -28.54
CA TRP A 638 29.22 -20.94 -28.03
C TRP A 638 30.33 -21.98 -28.29
N GLY A 639 30.51 -22.90 -27.35
CA GLY A 639 31.31 -24.11 -27.47
C GLY A 639 30.44 -25.35 -27.71
N ASP A 640 31.01 -26.35 -28.38
CA ASP A 640 30.36 -27.64 -28.69
C ASP A 640 30.73 -28.69 -27.62
N GLY A 641 29.72 -29.17 -26.88
CA GLY A 641 29.83 -30.24 -25.90
C GLY A 641 29.63 -31.65 -26.48
N GLY A 642 29.27 -31.74 -27.76
CA GLY A 642 28.96 -32.97 -28.47
C GLY A 642 27.52 -33.46 -28.25
N VAL A 643 27.18 -34.57 -28.91
CA VAL A 643 25.88 -35.22 -28.80
C VAL A 643 25.91 -36.28 -27.70
N HIS A 644 25.01 -36.17 -26.73
CA HIS A 644 24.82 -37.12 -25.63
C HIS A 644 23.35 -37.51 -25.55
N GLY A 645 23.04 -38.76 -25.90
CA GLY A 645 21.66 -39.22 -26.02
C GLY A 645 20.94 -38.51 -27.16
N ASP A 646 19.78 -37.92 -26.86
CA ASP A 646 18.91 -37.25 -27.85
C ASP A 646 19.20 -35.74 -28.00
N PHE A 647 20.25 -35.24 -27.34
CA PHE A 647 20.60 -33.81 -27.32
C PHE A 647 22.04 -33.57 -27.80
N HIS A 648 22.20 -32.50 -28.57
CA HIS A 648 23.47 -31.82 -28.83
C HIS A 648 23.65 -30.70 -27.80
N THR A 649 24.74 -30.75 -27.03
CA THR A 649 25.04 -29.77 -25.99
C THR A 649 25.88 -28.62 -26.54
N PHE A 650 25.44 -27.39 -26.28
CA PHE A 650 26.23 -26.17 -26.47
C PHE A 650 26.40 -25.45 -25.13
N PHE A 651 27.50 -24.75 -24.94
CA PHE A 651 27.75 -23.98 -23.72
C PHE A 651 28.41 -22.63 -24.01
N ASN A 652 28.11 -21.62 -23.20
CA ASN A 652 28.77 -20.32 -23.22
C ASN A 652 28.84 -19.80 -21.78
N ASP A 653 30.07 -19.79 -21.24
CA ASP A 653 30.33 -19.60 -19.80
C ASP A 653 29.46 -20.51 -18.91
N ALA A 654 28.53 -19.93 -18.15
CA ALA A 654 27.63 -20.67 -17.28
C ALA A 654 26.37 -21.18 -17.99
N ALA A 655 26.03 -20.61 -19.15
CA ALA A 655 24.84 -20.99 -19.93
C ALA A 655 25.06 -22.32 -20.65
N VAL A 656 24.09 -23.22 -20.53
CA VAL A 656 24.06 -24.52 -21.19
C VAL A 656 22.79 -24.63 -22.03
N LEU A 657 22.94 -25.01 -23.29
CA LEU A 657 21.83 -25.26 -24.21
C LEU A 657 21.84 -26.71 -24.65
N LEU A 658 20.75 -27.42 -24.42
CA LEU A 658 20.55 -28.80 -24.84
C LEU A 658 19.58 -28.82 -26.01
N VAL A 659 20.08 -29.02 -27.22
CA VAL A 659 19.30 -28.97 -28.47
C VAL A 659 18.98 -30.38 -28.94
N GLY A 660 17.70 -30.71 -29.11
CA GLY A 660 17.28 -32.00 -29.63
C GLY A 660 17.88 -32.28 -31.00
N VAL A 661 18.37 -33.49 -31.25
CA VAL A 661 19.10 -33.87 -32.48
C VAL A 661 18.33 -33.69 -33.79
N ASN A 662 17.01 -33.47 -33.72
CA ASN A 662 16.15 -33.20 -34.87
C ASN A 662 16.05 -31.71 -35.23
N VAL A 663 16.58 -30.82 -34.40
CA VAL A 663 16.55 -29.36 -34.59
C VAL A 663 17.85 -28.92 -35.23
N ALA A 664 17.76 -28.17 -36.33
CA ALA A 664 18.94 -27.63 -37.00
C ALA A 664 19.53 -26.45 -36.20
N THR A 665 20.84 -26.26 -36.27
CA THR A 665 21.51 -25.10 -35.66
C THR A 665 22.31 -24.32 -36.70
N ASP A 666 22.64 -23.07 -36.40
CA ASP A 666 23.61 -22.26 -37.15
C ASP A 666 25.05 -22.45 -36.64
N PHE A 667 25.28 -23.42 -35.77
CA PHE A 667 26.60 -23.78 -35.26
C PHE A 667 27.43 -24.47 -36.36
N ALA A 668 28.68 -24.04 -36.51
CA ALA A 668 29.54 -24.38 -37.65
C ALA A 668 30.20 -25.76 -37.57
#